data_AF-A0A3N5XJN8-F1
#
_entry.id   AF-A0A3N5XJN8-F1
#
_cell.length_a   1.000
_cell.length_b   1.000
_cell.length_c   1.000
_cell.angle_alpha   90.00
_cell.angle_beta   90.00
_cell.angle_gamma   90.00
#
_symmetry.space_group_name_H-M   'P 1'
#
loop_
_entity.id
_entity.type
_entity.pdbx_description
1 polymer ?
#
loop_
_entity_poly.entity_id
_entity_poly.type
_entity_poly.pdbx_seq_one_letter_code
_entity_poly.pdbx_strand_id
1 'polypeptide(L)'
;MSGFFGVVAEEDCVADLFYGTDYHSHLGTRRGGLAVAAESGIQRVIHDISDSPFRSKFQDEITAMKGRVGIGVISDYEDQPLIIGSHLGVYAIVTIGVIKNIDELVSQAYAQRNVHFSEMSGGELNPTELIATLINAEGSFEEGIAKAQAAIKGSCSLLLLTERGIFAARDRFGKTPVILGRKNGSYAVTFETSAFPNLGYEIQRELGPGEVVLISHNGIEQRVAPGSLTSICAFLWVYYGYPSSRYEAVNVEETRNRCGAALARKDRDSVSVDMVAGIPDSGVGHGLGYASEAGMPYRRPFVKYTPTWPRSFMPPMQATRELVARMKLIPVKEMIIGKRLLFCEDSIVRGTQLKETIRRLYEYGAKEVHMRPACPPLVFGCPFLNFSRSRSEMDLAARRAIKELEGQDAVRLDEYTTEGSEAYEAMVDRIATRLCVTTLRYQRLGDMIEAIGLPREKLCTFCWNGCDPSGQFGKGKYRPAEEVAAEGAGSAGVPGSAGVPGSAGVPPAMQDRLCIAGGTPAAPVQAGRLRSQGRLRSQPLRLPLPRLCRRFTSSSADSPGRTRLQPACICTDSLLRGASVWCSGRRRCYARRVNGGRLRMERKYLRLTVLFMVLLAMSVLESRAEVRGPIRVSADHRYFVDAEANPFFWLGDTAWPLFVQYNKAQAEAYLRNRAAKGFTVIQGVLAWGQGTGFESKFPMPNAAGDKLWLNDNPATPNDAYFRHVDYLVEFARQQGVVLAILPTWGYYVNDVRVITSQNARTYGRWLGQRYKNATNVIWVNGGDRIATGFEEVYRELALGLREGDGGAHLITYHPCGSRSSAQYFHNDDWLDFNMIETWTEWSKIYPAIVTDSLLVPRKPVVLGEGAYENGSEYPQGPITPLIVRRQAWWSFMAGGFHTYGQDQMWRMGPGWESTFDTPGAGHVTQMRKILESLHWWELSPDQGLFAGGVGNERTLNTAMRSPKGDRALVYLSSQCTVFLNVDKISNREARITWINPATGERKQAGVFRTGNLNGKSFPDGQTQHFSTPGHWEDALLLLEGVDEARK
;
A
#
# COMPACT_ATOMS: atom_id res chain seq x y z
N MET A 1 14.92 -10.17 -4.17
CA MET A 1 16.09 -11.06 -4.02
C MET A 1 17.33 -10.20 -3.78
N SER A 2 18.50 -10.77 -3.50
CA SER A 2 19.72 -10.00 -3.26
C SER A 2 20.89 -10.57 -4.08
N GLY A 3 21.91 -9.77 -4.34
CA GLY A 3 23.13 -10.13 -5.07
C GLY A 3 24.33 -9.36 -4.53
N PHE A 4 25.50 -9.99 -4.48
CA PHE A 4 26.74 -9.36 -3.98
C PHE A 4 27.88 -9.42 -5.00
N PHE A 5 28.82 -8.51 -4.81
CA PHE A 5 30.14 -8.51 -5.43
C PHE A 5 31.19 -8.24 -4.35
N GLY A 6 32.37 -8.83 -4.49
CA GLY A 6 33.52 -8.56 -3.63
C GLY A 6 34.81 -8.65 -4.44
N VAL A 7 35.80 -7.81 -4.13
CA VAL A 7 37.04 -7.69 -4.89
C VAL A 7 38.24 -7.46 -3.99
N VAL A 8 39.36 -8.08 -4.36
CA VAL A 8 40.68 -7.93 -3.75
C VAL A 8 41.68 -7.67 -4.88
N ALA A 9 42.28 -6.49 -4.89
CA ALA A 9 43.18 -6.02 -5.96
C ALA A 9 44.55 -5.61 -5.42
N GLU A 10 45.57 -5.58 -6.27
CA GLU A 10 46.89 -5.00 -5.93
C GLU A 10 46.84 -3.46 -5.88
N GLU A 11 45.95 -2.85 -6.66
CA GLU A 11 45.66 -1.41 -6.71
C GLU A 11 44.28 -1.08 -6.07
N ASP A 12 43.75 0.12 -6.30
CA ASP A 12 42.43 0.51 -5.80
C ASP A 12 41.30 -0.28 -6.49
N CYS A 13 40.36 -0.82 -5.70
CA CYS A 13 39.30 -1.69 -6.18
C CYS A 13 37.91 -1.04 -6.27
N VAL A 14 37.78 0.25 -5.96
CA VAL A 14 36.45 0.89 -5.76
C VAL A 14 35.63 0.93 -7.05
N ALA A 15 36.27 1.16 -8.21
CA ALA A 15 35.59 1.14 -9.51
C ALA A 15 35.06 -0.25 -9.88
N ASP A 16 35.87 -1.30 -9.72
CA ASP A 16 35.48 -2.69 -9.92
C ASP A 16 34.34 -3.09 -8.98
N LEU A 17 34.44 -2.70 -7.69
CA LEU A 17 33.44 -2.99 -6.67
C LEU A 17 32.09 -2.35 -7.01
N PHE A 18 32.10 -1.06 -7.38
CA PHE A 18 30.91 -0.29 -7.74
C PHE A 18 30.20 -0.88 -8.96
N TYR A 19 30.90 -1.05 -10.08
CA TYR A 19 30.29 -1.59 -11.29
C TYR A 19 29.93 -3.08 -11.16
N GLY A 20 30.74 -3.86 -10.45
CA GLY A 20 30.47 -5.27 -10.16
C GLY A 20 29.19 -5.47 -9.34
N THR A 21 28.93 -4.56 -8.39
CA THR A 21 27.68 -4.52 -7.61
C THR A 21 26.48 -4.08 -8.46
N ASP A 22 26.64 -3.10 -9.36
CA ASP A 22 25.54 -2.63 -10.23
C ASP A 22 25.01 -3.70 -11.19
N TYR A 23 25.84 -4.67 -11.61
CA TYR A 23 25.36 -5.80 -12.41
C TYR A 23 24.28 -6.65 -11.69
N HIS A 24 24.22 -6.60 -10.35
CA HIS A 24 23.17 -7.23 -9.54
C HIS A 24 21.92 -6.37 -9.34
N SER A 25 21.84 -5.15 -9.91
CA SER A 25 20.68 -4.24 -9.83
C SER A 25 19.35 -4.81 -10.35
N HIS A 26 19.38 -6.00 -10.97
CA HIS A 26 18.21 -6.76 -11.41
C HIS A 26 17.63 -7.74 -10.37
N LEU A 27 18.36 -8.02 -9.27
CA LEU A 27 17.95 -8.97 -8.23
C LEU A 27 17.18 -8.32 -7.08
N GLY A 28 17.55 -7.08 -6.70
CA GLY A 28 16.95 -6.32 -5.61
C GLY A 28 16.52 -4.90 -5.98
N THR A 29 15.62 -4.33 -5.16
CA THR A 29 14.86 -3.12 -5.51
C THR A 29 14.69 -2.11 -4.36
N ARG A 30 15.51 -2.21 -3.30
CA ARG A 30 15.36 -1.35 -2.11
C ARG A 30 16.64 -0.71 -1.62
N ARG A 31 17.69 -1.50 -1.37
CA ARG A 31 18.93 -1.01 -0.78
C ARG A 31 20.11 -1.37 -1.67
N GLY A 32 21.01 -0.42 -1.85
CA GLY A 32 22.38 -0.70 -2.28
C GLY A 32 23.31 -0.44 -1.09
N GLY A 33 24.48 -1.06 -1.08
CA GLY A 33 25.52 -0.71 -0.12
C GLY A 33 26.90 -1.20 -0.53
N LEU A 34 27.93 -0.45 -0.12
CA LEU A 34 29.35 -0.72 -0.36
C LEU A 34 30.12 -0.62 0.96
N ALA A 35 31.10 -1.49 1.17
CA ALA A 35 32.09 -1.42 2.24
C ALA A 35 33.50 -1.68 1.69
N VAL A 36 34.47 -0.86 2.06
CA VAL A 36 35.87 -0.91 1.58
C VAL A 36 36.82 -0.78 2.76
N ALA A 37 37.86 -1.60 2.80
CA ALA A 37 38.94 -1.48 3.77
C ALA A 37 39.91 -0.35 3.33
N ALA A 38 39.85 0.77 4.04
CA ALA A 38 40.73 1.93 3.87
C ALA A 38 41.74 2.02 5.01
N GLU A 39 42.73 2.90 4.89
CA GLU A 39 43.70 3.19 5.96
C GLU A 39 43.04 3.68 7.27
N SER A 40 41.85 4.29 7.15
CA SER A 40 41.02 4.74 8.29
C SER A 40 40.11 3.64 8.87
N GLY A 41 40.32 2.37 8.52
CA GLY A 41 39.39 1.27 8.78
C GLY A 41 38.31 1.11 7.71
N ILE A 42 37.26 0.35 7.99
CA ILE A 42 36.21 0.04 7.01
C ILE A 42 35.31 1.27 6.78
N GLN A 43 35.40 1.84 5.58
CA GLN A 43 34.47 2.84 5.07
C GLN A 43 33.22 2.16 4.52
N ARG A 44 32.02 2.68 4.79
CA ARG A 44 30.76 2.10 4.31
C ARG A 44 29.71 3.17 3.98
N VAL A 45 29.03 2.98 2.85
CA VAL A 45 27.81 3.70 2.44
C VAL A 45 26.67 2.70 2.16
N ILE A 46 25.45 3.08 2.53
CA ILE A 46 24.20 2.37 2.18
C ILE A 46 23.19 3.43 1.73
N HIS A 47 22.46 3.16 0.66
CA HIS A 47 21.42 4.05 0.15
C HIS A 47 20.12 3.32 -0.18
N ASP A 48 19.02 4.05 -0.09
CA ASP A 48 17.76 3.63 -0.69
C ASP A 48 17.78 3.84 -2.22
N ILE A 49 17.54 2.76 -2.94
CA ILE A 49 17.52 2.66 -4.41
C ILE A 49 16.12 2.29 -4.95
N SER A 50 15.07 2.45 -4.13
CA SER A 50 13.69 2.19 -4.57
C SER A 50 13.10 3.29 -5.45
N ASP A 51 13.63 4.53 -5.32
CA ASP A 51 13.25 5.69 -6.11
C ASP A 51 14.16 5.94 -7.34
N SER A 52 15.41 5.48 -7.31
CA SER A 52 16.49 5.85 -8.25
C SER A 52 17.45 4.68 -8.52
N PRO A 53 18.08 4.59 -9.70
CA PRO A 53 19.09 3.57 -9.99
C PRO A 53 20.30 3.63 -9.04
N PHE A 54 20.87 2.47 -8.72
CA PHE A 54 22.05 2.33 -7.85
C PHE A 54 23.18 3.29 -8.23
N ARG A 55 23.61 3.30 -9.51
CA ARG A 55 24.68 4.18 -9.97
C ARG A 55 24.49 5.66 -9.67
N SER A 56 23.26 6.17 -9.70
CA SER A 56 22.95 7.58 -9.47
C SER A 56 22.91 7.96 -7.98
N LYS A 57 22.83 6.97 -7.08
CA LYS A 57 22.81 7.18 -5.62
C LYS A 57 24.20 7.13 -4.97
N PHE A 58 25.20 6.59 -5.65
CA PHE A 58 26.55 6.34 -5.12
C PHE A 58 27.65 7.15 -5.86
N GLN A 59 27.27 7.98 -6.83
CA GLN A 59 28.21 8.62 -7.76
C GLN A 59 29.19 9.58 -7.06
N ASP A 60 28.78 10.21 -5.95
CA ASP A 60 29.64 11.12 -5.21
C ASP A 60 30.55 10.35 -4.24
N GLU A 61 30.00 9.35 -3.53
CA GLU A 61 30.74 8.58 -2.51
C GLU A 61 31.87 7.73 -3.10
N ILE A 62 31.72 7.17 -4.30
CA ILE A 62 32.80 6.43 -4.97
C ILE A 62 34.02 7.31 -5.30
N THR A 63 33.91 8.64 -5.26
CA THR A 63 35.06 9.55 -5.43
C THR A 63 35.83 9.78 -4.13
N ALA A 64 35.18 9.54 -2.98
CA ALA A 64 35.75 9.70 -1.64
C ALA A 64 36.27 8.36 -1.06
N MET A 65 35.65 7.24 -1.43
CA MET A 65 36.10 5.91 -1.03
C MET A 65 37.41 5.52 -1.73
N LYS A 66 38.33 4.89 -0.99
CA LYS A 66 39.55 4.27 -1.53
C LYS A 66 39.93 3.02 -0.74
N GLY A 67 40.51 2.04 -1.41
CA GLY A 67 41.01 0.82 -0.78
C GLY A 67 41.20 -0.33 -1.76
N ARG A 68 41.87 -1.39 -1.30
CA ARG A 68 42.27 -2.54 -2.14
C ARG A 68 41.40 -3.80 -1.94
N VAL A 69 40.49 -3.75 -0.98
CA VAL A 69 39.65 -4.87 -0.53
C VAL A 69 38.26 -4.32 -0.22
N GLY A 70 37.20 -4.90 -0.79
CA GLY A 70 35.84 -4.43 -0.54
C GLY A 70 34.72 -5.38 -0.94
N ILE A 71 33.55 -5.19 -0.34
CA ILE A 71 32.31 -5.95 -0.58
C ILE A 71 31.14 -5.01 -0.82
N GLY A 72 30.21 -5.42 -1.68
CA GLY A 72 29.08 -4.62 -2.13
C GLY A 72 27.86 -5.49 -2.39
N VAL A 73 26.67 -4.92 -2.23
CA VAL A 73 25.41 -5.66 -2.23
C VAL A 73 24.25 -4.83 -2.79
N ILE A 74 23.41 -5.50 -3.58
CA ILE A 74 22.06 -5.07 -3.92
C ILE A 74 21.09 -5.93 -3.11
N SER A 75 20.24 -5.28 -2.31
CA SER A 75 19.25 -5.90 -1.42
C SER A 75 17.82 -5.46 -1.77
N ASP A 76 16.87 -6.38 -1.63
CA ASP A 76 15.42 -6.14 -1.78
C ASP A 76 14.70 -5.94 -0.45
N TYR A 77 15.42 -5.97 0.68
CA TYR A 77 14.83 -5.80 2.00
C TYR A 77 15.75 -5.11 3.01
N GLU A 78 16.59 -5.86 3.72
CA GLU A 78 17.39 -5.38 4.86
C GLU A 78 18.60 -4.53 4.46
N ASP A 79 19.04 -3.68 5.41
CA ASP A 79 20.22 -2.82 5.28
C ASP A 79 21.52 -3.63 5.43
N GLN A 80 22.37 -3.54 4.42
CA GLN A 80 23.66 -4.21 4.30
C GLN A 80 24.64 -3.37 3.44
N PRO A 81 25.97 -3.44 3.63
CA PRO A 81 26.70 -4.25 4.61
C PRO A 81 26.52 -3.79 6.06
N LEU A 82 26.63 -4.69 7.03
CA LEU A 82 26.77 -4.29 8.44
C LEU A 82 28.26 -4.28 8.83
N ILE A 83 28.70 -3.30 9.62
CA ILE A 83 30.01 -3.33 10.28
C ILE A 83 29.81 -3.89 11.69
N ILE A 84 30.62 -4.88 12.06
CA ILE A 84 30.52 -5.64 13.30
C ILE A 84 31.88 -5.60 13.98
N GLY A 85 31.92 -5.27 15.28
CA GLY A 85 33.09 -5.44 16.13
C GLY A 85 32.84 -6.58 17.11
N SER A 86 33.74 -7.57 17.15
CA SER A 86 33.70 -8.68 18.11
C SER A 86 35.11 -9.11 18.53
N HIS A 87 35.22 -10.20 19.28
CA HIS A 87 36.51 -10.84 19.59
C HIS A 87 37.21 -11.41 18.35
N LEU A 88 36.51 -11.55 17.22
CA LEU A 88 37.08 -11.89 15.91
C LEU A 88 37.68 -10.67 15.17
N GLY A 89 37.65 -9.48 15.78
CA GLY A 89 38.09 -8.21 15.20
C GLY A 89 36.92 -7.35 14.69
N VAL A 90 37.25 -6.34 13.89
CA VAL A 90 36.27 -5.52 13.16
C VAL A 90 36.16 -6.04 11.73
N TYR A 91 34.94 -6.33 11.29
CA TYR A 91 34.65 -6.82 9.95
C TYR A 91 33.36 -6.20 9.39
N ALA A 92 33.17 -6.28 8.08
CA ALA A 92 31.86 -6.01 7.46
C ALA A 92 31.28 -7.28 6.85
N ILE A 93 29.95 -7.42 6.89
CA ILE A 93 29.22 -8.62 6.46
C ILE A 93 28.11 -8.27 5.46
N VAL A 94 27.97 -9.10 4.43
CA VAL A 94 26.78 -9.20 3.57
C VAL A 94 26.28 -10.65 3.51
N THR A 95 24.96 -10.83 3.45
CA THR A 95 24.27 -12.13 3.45
C THR A 95 23.16 -12.17 2.39
N ILE A 96 22.98 -13.33 1.75
CA ILE A 96 21.92 -13.58 0.78
C ILE A 96 21.28 -14.93 1.11
N GLY A 97 19.97 -14.93 1.38
CA GLY A 97 19.24 -16.15 1.67
C GLY A 97 17.89 -15.88 2.34
N VAL A 98 17.41 -16.86 3.12
CA VAL A 98 16.20 -16.79 3.96
C VAL A 98 16.43 -17.64 5.20
N ILE A 99 16.08 -17.11 6.37
CA ILE A 99 16.12 -17.81 7.65
C ILE A 99 14.67 -18.10 8.08
N LYS A 100 14.18 -19.32 7.85
CA LYS A 100 12.79 -19.72 8.21
C LYS A 100 12.60 -19.99 9.70
N ASN A 101 13.68 -20.16 10.44
CA ASN A 101 13.70 -20.32 11.89
C ASN A 101 14.31 -19.11 12.61
N ILE A 102 14.11 -17.90 12.07
CA ILE A 102 14.66 -16.66 12.62
C ILE A 102 14.23 -16.48 14.09
N ASP A 103 12.96 -16.70 14.42
CA ASP A 103 12.42 -16.55 15.78
C ASP A 103 13.00 -17.57 16.78
N GLU A 104 13.27 -18.79 16.31
CA GLU A 104 13.90 -19.88 17.09
C GLU A 104 15.35 -19.51 17.45
N LEU A 105 16.11 -19.03 16.48
CA LEU A 105 17.51 -18.64 16.63
C LEU A 105 17.65 -17.35 17.47
N VAL A 106 16.76 -16.38 17.28
CA VAL A 106 16.69 -15.15 18.09
C VAL A 106 16.33 -15.47 19.55
N SER A 107 15.38 -16.40 19.78
CA SER A 107 15.05 -16.87 21.13
C SER A 107 16.24 -17.57 21.81
N GLN A 108 17.00 -18.37 21.06
CA GLN A 108 18.23 -19.01 21.54
C GLN A 108 19.34 -17.98 21.85
N ALA A 109 19.46 -16.92 21.04
CA ALA A 109 20.43 -15.85 21.27
C ALA A 109 20.08 -15.02 22.51
N TYR A 110 18.81 -14.62 22.68
CA TYR A 110 18.35 -13.90 23.89
C TYR A 110 18.49 -14.72 25.18
N ALA A 111 18.44 -16.06 25.11
CA ALA A 111 18.70 -16.91 26.28
C ALA A 111 20.11 -16.72 26.88
N GLN A 112 21.08 -16.21 26.09
CA GLN A 112 22.44 -15.87 26.54
C GLN A 112 22.52 -14.52 27.28
N ARG A 113 21.39 -13.79 27.42
CA ARG A 113 21.18 -12.55 28.18
C ARG A 113 21.95 -11.29 27.75
N ASN A 114 23.09 -11.44 27.08
CA ASN A 114 23.97 -10.33 26.69
C ASN A 114 23.84 -9.94 25.21
N VAL A 115 22.98 -10.63 24.44
CA VAL A 115 22.71 -10.31 23.02
C VAL A 115 21.55 -9.32 22.92
N HIS A 116 21.71 -8.34 22.03
CA HIS A 116 20.66 -7.45 21.56
C HIS A 116 20.67 -7.44 20.02
N PHE A 117 19.56 -7.00 19.41
CA PHE A 117 19.43 -6.78 17.97
C PHE A 117 18.93 -5.36 17.71
N SER A 118 19.34 -4.80 16.58
CA SER A 118 18.93 -3.49 16.08
C SER A 118 17.60 -3.59 15.34
N GLU A 119 16.58 -2.86 15.79
CA GLU A 119 15.28 -2.84 15.10
C GLU A 119 15.39 -2.14 13.74
N MET A 120 14.87 -2.81 12.70
CA MET A 120 14.48 -2.18 11.45
C MET A 120 13.08 -1.56 11.59
N SER A 121 12.67 -0.73 10.61
CA SER A 121 11.38 -0.04 10.63
C SER A 121 10.19 -0.99 10.78
N GLY A 122 9.51 -0.94 11.92
CA GLY A 122 8.34 -1.76 12.25
C GLY A 122 8.57 -2.82 13.33
N GLY A 123 9.74 -2.87 13.96
CA GLY A 123 10.06 -3.85 15.02
C GLY A 123 10.52 -5.21 14.50
N GLU A 124 10.90 -5.29 13.23
CA GLU A 124 11.55 -6.48 12.65
C GLU A 124 13.08 -6.39 12.85
N LEU A 125 13.75 -7.49 13.23
CA LEU A 125 15.21 -7.52 13.37
C LEU A 125 15.93 -7.66 12.01
N ASN A 126 17.17 -7.18 11.91
CA ASN A 126 17.98 -7.39 10.69
C ASN A 126 18.52 -8.85 10.64
N PRO A 127 18.17 -9.67 9.63
CA PRO A 127 18.65 -11.04 9.52
C PRO A 127 20.19 -11.16 9.44
N THR A 128 20.86 -10.17 8.85
CA THR A 128 22.33 -10.11 8.71
C THR A 128 23.02 -10.00 10.06
N GLU A 129 22.40 -9.29 11.02
CA GLU A 129 22.90 -9.12 12.38
C GLU A 129 22.82 -10.44 13.16
N LEU A 130 21.73 -11.23 12.99
CA LEU A 130 21.63 -12.58 13.53
C LEU A 130 22.72 -13.51 12.98
N ILE A 131 23.05 -13.43 11.69
CA ILE A 131 24.16 -14.20 11.12
C ILE A 131 25.50 -13.78 11.77
N ALA A 132 25.74 -12.48 11.94
CA ALA A 132 26.92 -11.99 12.65
C ALA A 132 26.97 -12.49 14.11
N THR A 133 25.84 -12.50 14.83
CA THR A 133 25.75 -13.07 16.20
C THR A 133 26.08 -14.56 16.23
N LEU A 134 25.60 -15.35 15.25
CA LEU A 134 25.91 -16.79 15.16
C LEU A 134 27.39 -17.04 14.84
N ILE A 135 28.00 -16.21 13.98
CA ILE A 135 29.44 -16.26 13.67
C ILE A 135 30.28 -15.86 14.89
N ASN A 136 29.89 -14.79 15.58
CA ASN A 136 30.51 -14.30 16.81
C ASN A 136 30.29 -15.22 18.04
N ALA A 137 29.66 -16.39 17.86
CA ALA A 137 29.48 -17.38 18.92
C ALA A 137 30.52 -18.52 18.86
N GLU A 138 31.62 -18.37 18.10
CA GLU A 138 32.73 -19.34 17.95
C GLU A 138 34.12 -18.67 17.95
N GLY A 139 35.18 -19.48 17.97
CA GLY A 139 36.57 -19.03 18.06
C GLY A 139 37.18 -18.49 16.76
N SER A 140 36.60 -18.80 15.59
CA SER A 140 37.07 -18.35 14.27
C SER A 140 35.91 -18.04 13.32
N PHE A 141 36.21 -17.32 12.23
CA PHE A 141 35.24 -17.08 11.16
C PHE A 141 34.81 -18.39 10.49
N GLU A 142 35.75 -19.31 10.29
CA GLU A 142 35.52 -20.62 9.70
C GLU A 142 34.51 -21.45 10.52
N GLU A 143 34.71 -21.57 11.84
CA GLU A 143 33.79 -22.27 12.74
C GLU A 143 32.45 -21.54 12.87
N GLY A 144 32.48 -20.21 12.98
CA GLY A 144 31.27 -19.38 13.10
C GLY A 144 30.37 -19.45 11.87
N ILE A 145 30.95 -19.44 10.66
CA ILE A 145 30.22 -19.63 9.41
C ILE A 145 29.63 -21.04 9.35
N ALA A 146 30.41 -22.07 9.68
CA ALA A 146 29.92 -23.45 9.72
C ALA A 146 28.76 -23.64 10.70
N LYS A 147 28.83 -23.01 11.89
CA LYS A 147 27.74 -22.97 12.89
C LYS A 147 26.49 -22.28 12.37
N ALA A 148 26.62 -21.09 11.78
CA ALA A 148 25.49 -20.38 11.19
C ALA A 148 24.82 -21.23 10.10
N GLN A 149 25.60 -21.77 9.16
CA GLN A 149 25.11 -22.67 8.11
C GLN A 149 24.48 -23.97 8.65
N ALA A 150 24.98 -24.50 9.77
CA ALA A 150 24.41 -25.68 10.41
C ALA A 150 23.05 -25.41 11.07
N ALA A 151 22.86 -24.22 11.66
CA ALA A 151 21.68 -23.84 12.45
C ALA A 151 20.50 -23.28 11.62
N ILE A 152 20.77 -22.73 10.43
CA ILE A 152 19.75 -22.11 9.56
C ILE A 152 18.88 -23.16 8.87
N LYS A 153 17.55 -23.04 9.06
CA LYS A 153 16.53 -23.70 8.23
C LYS A 153 16.18 -22.71 7.11
N GLY A 154 16.57 -23.00 5.87
CA GLY A 154 16.49 -22.08 4.72
C GLY A 154 17.81 -22.04 3.93
N SER A 155 18.33 -20.86 3.63
CA SER A 155 19.65 -20.69 3.00
C SER A 155 20.36 -19.42 3.48
N CYS A 156 21.69 -19.39 3.41
CA CYS A 156 22.51 -18.19 3.62
C CYS A 156 23.90 -18.38 2.99
N SER A 157 24.16 -17.66 1.89
CA SER A 157 25.52 -17.40 1.38
C SER A 157 25.97 -16.01 1.83
N LEU A 158 27.26 -15.81 2.08
CA LEU A 158 27.75 -14.56 2.67
C LEU A 158 29.17 -14.20 2.21
N LEU A 159 29.51 -12.92 2.36
CA LEU A 159 30.88 -12.42 2.33
C LEU A 159 31.21 -11.70 3.65
N LEU A 160 32.42 -11.89 4.18
CA LEU A 160 32.99 -11.08 5.27
C LEU A 160 34.22 -10.32 4.77
N LEU A 161 34.22 -9.00 4.86
CA LEU A 161 35.38 -8.14 4.65
C LEU A 161 36.15 -8.02 5.98
N THR A 162 37.38 -8.51 6.00
CA THR A 162 38.25 -8.55 7.19
C THR A 162 39.64 -7.99 6.88
N GLU A 163 40.45 -7.74 7.90
CA GLU A 163 41.88 -7.37 7.74
C GLU A 163 42.70 -8.44 6.98
N ARG A 164 42.24 -9.70 6.96
CA ARG A 164 42.87 -10.81 6.22
C ARG A 164 42.49 -10.87 4.74
N GLY A 165 41.54 -10.04 4.29
CA GLY A 165 40.87 -10.15 2.99
C GLY A 165 39.39 -10.54 3.12
N ILE A 166 38.83 -11.10 2.05
CA ILE A 166 37.40 -11.45 1.97
C ILE A 166 37.21 -12.94 2.22
N PHE A 167 36.48 -13.31 3.27
CA PHE A 167 35.89 -14.64 3.35
C PHE A 167 34.65 -14.70 2.47
N ALA A 168 34.54 -15.72 1.62
CA ALA A 168 33.36 -15.99 0.82
C ALA A 168 32.83 -17.39 1.12
N ALA A 169 31.54 -17.50 1.41
CA ALA A 169 30.91 -18.76 1.80
C ALA A 169 29.62 -19.01 1.02
N ARG A 170 29.51 -20.18 0.37
CA ARG A 170 28.28 -20.65 -0.28
C ARG A 170 27.44 -21.44 0.72
N ASP A 171 26.12 -21.27 0.68
CA ASP A 171 25.19 -21.89 1.62
C ASP A 171 25.31 -23.42 1.67
N ARG A 172 24.92 -24.01 2.81
CA ARG A 172 25.10 -25.44 3.16
C ARG A 172 24.68 -26.44 2.10
N PHE A 173 23.72 -26.10 1.23
CA PHE A 173 23.20 -26.98 0.18
C PHE A 173 23.38 -26.39 -1.23
N GLY A 174 24.13 -25.30 -1.37
CA GLY A 174 24.36 -24.62 -2.63
C GLY A 174 23.08 -24.10 -3.30
N LYS A 175 22.03 -23.77 -2.52
CA LYS A 175 20.75 -23.21 -3.00
C LYS A 175 20.97 -22.00 -3.91
N THR A 176 21.97 -21.20 -3.55
CA THR A 176 22.43 -19.99 -4.23
C THR A 176 23.80 -20.19 -4.86
N PRO A 177 24.13 -19.47 -5.94
CA PRO A 177 25.47 -19.44 -6.52
C PRO A 177 26.43 -18.54 -5.74
N VAL A 178 27.71 -18.89 -5.76
CA VAL A 178 28.84 -18.01 -5.41
C VAL A 178 29.98 -18.37 -6.37
N ILE A 179 30.40 -17.42 -7.22
CA ILE A 179 31.38 -17.67 -8.28
C ILE A 179 32.64 -16.84 -8.06
N LEU A 180 33.80 -17.47 -8.24
CA LEU A 180 35.13 -16.85 -8.18
C LEU A 180 35.58 -16.43 -9.58
N GLY A 181 36.18 -15.24 -9.67
CA GLY A 181 36.77 -14.71 -10.89
C GLY A 181 38.16 -14.12 -10.64
N ARG A 182 38.95 -14.00 -11.70
CA ARG A 182 40.31 -13.43 -11.65
C ARG A 182 40.56 -12.54 -12.86
N LYS A 183 41.33 -11.46 -12.65
CA LYS A 183 42.06 -10.76 -13.72
C LYS A 183 43.51 -10.54 -13.29
N ASN A 184 44.31 -9.87 -14.11
CA ASN A 184 45.67 -9.54 -13.71
C ASN A 184 45.66 -8.62 -12.48
N GLY A 185 46.44 -8.94 -11.45
CA GLY A 185 46.49 -8.19 -10.19
C GLY A 185 45.17 -8.11 -9.40
N SER A 186 44.15 -8.93 -9.66
CA SER A 186 42.89 -8.90 -8.89
C SER A 186 42.11 -10.22 -8.88
N TYR A 187 41.46 -10.49 -7.76
CA TYR A 187 40.51 -11.59 -7.55
C TYR A 187 39.15 -11.03 -7.16
N ALA A 188 38.07 -11.64 -7.64
CA ALA A 188 36.71 -11.23 -7.32
C ALA A 188 35.81 -12.42 -6.99
N VAL A 189 34.73 -12.13 -6.28
CA VAL A 189 33.63 -13.05 -5.98
C VAL A 189 32.31 -12.36 -6.32
N THR A 190 31.41 -13.10 -6.96
CA THR A 190 30.13 -12.58 -7.45
C THR A 190 29.00 -13.56 -7.18
N PHE A 191 27.78 -13.03 -7.05
CA PHE A 191 26.56 -13.84 -7.11
C PHE A 191 26.20 -14.24 -8.57
N GLU A 192 26.64 -13.48 -9.57
CA GLU A 192 26.37 -13.75 -10.99
C GLU A 192 27.57 -13.48 -11.89
N THR A 193 27.84 -14.40 -12.82
CA THR A 193 28.95 -14.26 -13.77
C THR A 193 28.75 -13.14 -14.79
N SER A 194 27.54 -12.58 -14.92
CA SER A 194 27.26 -11.40 -15.75
C SER A 194 28.08 -10.16 -15.36
N ALA A 195 28.54 -10.08 -14.09
CA ALA A 195 29.38 -8.99 -13.60
C ALA A 195 30.83 -9.00 -14.11
N PHE A 196 31.34 -10.14 -14.59
CA PHE A 196 32.77 -10.32 -14.86
C PHE A 196 33.29 -9.82 -16.22
N PRO A 197 32.64 -10.10 -17.38
CA PRO A 197 33.28 -9.89 -18.69
C PRO A 197 33.68 -8.44 -18.99
N ASN A 198 32.81 -7.49 -18.67
CA ASN A 198 33.06 -6.06 -18.94
C ASN A 198 34.04 -5.40 -17.94
N LEU A 199 34.35 -6.10 -16.83
CA LEU A 199 35.35 -5.69 -15.84
C LEU A 199 36.69 -6.41 -16.04
N GLY A 200 36.81 -7.22 -17.10
CA GLY A 200 38.02 -7.96 -17.47
C GLY A 200 38.29 -9.22 -16.65
N TYR A 201 37.31 -9.72 -15.89
CA TYR A 201 37.47 -10.93 -15.09
C TYR A 201 37.13 -12.20 -15.88
N GLU A 202 38.00 -13.20 -15.79
CA GLU A 202 37.74 -14.57 -16.21
C GLU A 202 37.06 -15.34 -15.07
N ILE A 203 36.11 -16.22 -15.41
CA ILE A 203 35.48 -17.13 -14.44
C ILE A 203 36.51 -18.21 -14.08
N GLN A 204 36.86 -18.36 -12.80
CA GLN A 204 37.74 -19.45 -12.36
C GLN A 204 36.95 -20.72 -12.04
N ARG A 205 36.04 -20.62 -11.08
CA ARG A 205 35.16 -21.73 -10.65
C ARG A 205 34.02 -21.21 -9.78
N GLU A 206 33.04 -22.07 -9.57
CA GLU A 206 32.01 -21.87 -8.55
C GLU A 206 32.48 -22.48 -7.21
N LEU A 207 31.95 -21.97 -6.10
CA LEU A 207 32.10 -22.62 -4.79
C LEU A 207 31.15 -23.82 -4.71
N GLY A 208 31.54 -24.89 -4.02
CA GLY A 208 30.63 -26.00 -3.70
C GLY A 208 29.70 -25.72 -2.51
N PRO A 209 28.72 -26.60 -2.23
CA PRO A 209 27.76 -26.38 -1.13
C PRO A 209 28.47 -26.39 0.23
N GLY A 210 28.26 -25.36 1.05
CA GLY A 210 28.94 -25.18 2.33
C GLY A 210 30.43 -24.83 2.24
N GLU A 211 30.99 -24.59 1.05
CA GLU A 211 32.40 -24.24 0.91
C GLU A 211 32.68 -22.82 1.42
N VAL A 212 33.80 -22.64 2.11
CA VAL A 212 34.33 -21.34 2.54
C VAL A 212 35.74 -21.15 1.99
N VAL A 213 35.98 -20.01 1.35
CA VAL A 213 37.31 -19.58 0.88
C VAL A 213 37.71 -18.24 1.48
N LEU A 214 39.01 -17.99 1.59
CA LEU A 214 39.59 -16.68 1.89
C LEU A 214 40.28 -16.14 0.63
N ILE A 215 39.85 -14.97 0.19
CA ILE A 215 40.39 -14.24 -0.95
C ILE A 215 41.30 -13.13 -0.41
N SER A 216 42.57 -13.13 -0.83
CA SER A 216 43.61 -12.20 -0.38
C SER A 216 44.49 -11.78 -1.56
N HIS A 217 45.41 -10.82 -1.36
CA HIS A 217 46.42 -10.47 -2.38
C HIS A 217 47.32 -11.67 -2.76
N ASN A 218 47.47 -12.65 -1.87
CA ASN A 218 48.22 -13.90 -2.13
C ASN A 218 47.42 -14.92 -2.95
N GLY A 219 46.16 -14.64 -3.30
CA GLY A 219 45.25 -15.53 -4.00
C GLY A 219 44.09 -16.05 -3.15
N ILE A 220 43.49 -17.14 -3.61
CA ILE A 220 42.29 -17.76 -3.03
C ILE A 220 42.68 -19.06 -2.31
N GLU A 221 42.47 -19.09 -1.00
CA GLU A 221 42.70 -20.25 -0.13
C GLU A 221 41.37 -20.93 0.22
N GLN A 222 41.26 -22.25 0.08
CA GLN A 222 40.11 -22.99 0.61
C GLN A 222 40.26 -23.17 2.12
N ARG A 223 39.28 -22.70 2.90
CA ARG A 223 39.28 -22.72 4.36
C ARG A 223 38.35 -23.80 4.92
N VAL A 224 37.24 -24.06 4.24
CA VAL A 224 36.32 -25.19 4.50
C VAL A 224 35.98 -25.86 3.18
N ALA A 225 36.16 -27.17 3.09
CA ALA A 225 35.89 -27.96 1.89
C ALA A 225 34.38 -28.12 1.61
N PRO A 226 33.95 -28.27 0.35
CA PRO A 226 32.53 -28.43 0.01
C PRO A 226 31.94 -29.75 0.51
N GLY A 227 30.66 -29.72 0.86
CA GLY A 227 29.85 -30.91 1.06
C GLY A 227 29.49 -31.62 -0.25
N SER A 228 28.92 -32.82 -0.14
CA SER A 228 28.54 -33.65 -1.28
C SER A 228 27.12 -33.39 -1.83
N LEU A 229 26.27 -32.67 -1.08
CA LEU A 229 24.84 -32.50 -1.39
C LEU A 229 24.52 -31.10 -1.93
N THR A 230 24.52 -30.96 -3.26
CA THR A 230 24.01 -29.77 -3.96
C THR A 230 22.50 -29.85 -4.15
N SER A 231 21.80 -28.74 -3.99
CA SER A 231 20.37 -28.55 -4.29
C SER A 231 20.11 -27.13 -4.82
N ILE A 232 20.83 -26.74 -5.87
CA ILE A 232 20.76 -25.39 -6.45
C ILE A 232 19.35 -25.10 -6.99
N CYS A 233 18.91 -23.84 -6.88
CA CYS A 233 17.56 -23.48 -7.28
C CYS A 233 17.37 -23.45 -8.81
N ALA A 234 16.57 -24.38 -9.33
CA ALA A 234 16.20 -24.44 -10.75
C ALA A 234 15.53 -23.15 -11.28
N PHE A 235 14.94 -22.32 -10.40
CA PHE A 235 14.30 -21.06 -10.78
C PHE A 235 15.29 -19.96 -11.25
N LEU A 236 16.59 -20.16 -11.00
CA LEU A 236 17.67 -19.29 -11.50
C LEU A 236 17.71 -19.26 -13.03
N TRP A 237 17.74 -20.41 -13.71
CA TRP A 237 17.76 -20.46 -15.18
C TRP A 237 16.42 -20.04 -15.80
N VAL A 238 15.29 -20.46 -15.21
CA VAL A 238 13.98 -20.25 -15.84
C VAL A 238 13.58 -18.78 -15.83
N TYR A 239 13.73 -18.09 -14.68
CA TYR A 239 13.28 -16.71 -14.50
C TYR A 239 14.36 -15.76 -13.97
N TYR A 240 14.99 -16.09 -12.84
CA TYR A 240 15.65 -15.06 -12.04
C TYR A 240 16.93 -14.50 -12.66
N GLY A 241 17.77 -15.39 -13.19
CA GLY A 241 19.12 -15.08 -13.61
C GLY A 241 19.21 -14.19 -14.82
N TYR A 242 20.29 -13.42 -14.90
CA TYR A 242 20.58 -12.62 -16.08
C TYR A 242 20.90 -13.51 -17.30
N PRO A 243 20.44 -13.20 -18.52
CA PRO A 243 20.62 -14.04 -19.71
C PRO A 243 22.06 -14.54 -19.97
N SER A 244 23.07 -13.69 -19.78
CA SER A 244 24.49 -14.05 -19.98
C SER A 244 25.13 -14.77 -18.79
N SER A 245 24.46 -14.90 -17.66
CA SER A 245 24.97 -15.58 -16.47
C SER A 245 25.06 -17.10 -16.68
N ARG A 246 25.91 -17.74 -15.88
CA ARG A 246 26.04 -19.20 -15.76
C ARG A 246 25.99 -19.61 -14.30
N TYR A 247 25.41 -20.78 -14.05
CA TYR A 247 25.46 -21.47 -12.74
C TYR A 247 25.64 -22.97 -13.00
N GLU A 248 26.40 -23.66 -12.15
CA GLU A 248 26.95 -24.99 -12.39
C GLU A 248 27.47 -25.15 -13.85
N ALA A 249 28.16 -24.13 -14.36
CA ALA A 249 28.60 -23.91 -15.75
C ALA A 249 27.50 -23.78 -16.84
N VAL A 250 26.22 -24.05 -16.53
CA VAL A 250 25.08 -23.96 -17.45
C VAL A 250 24.62 -22.50 -17.63
N ASN A 251 24.53 -22.02 -18.87
CA ASN A 251 24.03 -20.69 -19.19
C ASN A 251 22.50 -20.58 -19.07
N VAL A 252 22.04 -19.40 -18.64
CA VAL A 252 20.62 -19.03 -18.48
C VAL A 252 19.88 -18.98 -19.82
N GLU A 253 20.30 -18.13 -20.75
CA GLU A 253 19.54 -17.88 -21.99
C GLU A 253 19.44 -19.10 -22.90
N GLU A 254 20.51 -19.88 -22.99
CA GLU A 254 20.53 -21.18 -23.68
C GLU A 254 19.52 -22.16 -23.06
N THR A 255 19.45 -22.28 -21.73
CA THR A 255 18.41 -23.07 -21.06
C THR A 255 17.00 -22.55 -21.35
N ARG A 256 16.79 -21.23 -21.47
CA ARG A 256 15.48 -20.68 -21.88
C ARG A 256 15.11 -21.09 -23.30
N ASN A 257 16.06 -21.05 -24.24
CA ASN A 257 15.82 -21.52 -25.60
C ASN A 257 15.47 -23.01 -25.64
N ARG A 258 16.15 -23.86 -24.85
CA ARG A 258 15.80 -25.29 -24.71
C ARG A 258 14.42 -25.51 -24.09
N CYS A 259 14.02 -24.73 -23.08
CA CYS A 259 12.65 -24.75 -22.55
C CYS A 259 11.62 -24.41 -23.62
N GLY A 260 11.86 -23.35 -24.40
CA GLY A 260 11.03 -22.97 -25.54
C GLY A 260 10.86 -24.08 -26.57
N ALA A 261 11.96 -24.75 -26.93
CA ALA A 261 11.94 -25.86 -27.87
C ALA A 261 11.13 -27.05 -27.34
N ALA A 262 11.24 -27.42 -26.06
CA ALA A 262 10.42 -28.48 -25.48
C ALA A 262 8.90 -28.16 -25.53
N LEU A 263 8.53 -26.92 -25.21
CA LEU A 263 7.15 -26.43 -25.35
C LEU A 263 6.64 -26.55 -26.81
N ALA A 264 7.47 -26.21 -27.79
CA ALA A 264 7.12 -26.32 -29.21
C ALA A 264 6.97 -27.78 -29.69
N ARG A 265 7.85 -28.69 -29.25
CA ARG A 265 7.72 -30.14 -29.55
C ARG A 265 6.41 -30.71 -29.00
N LYS A 266 5.99 -30.28 -27.80
CA LYS A 266 4.72 -30.65 -27.16
C LYS A 266 3.49 -30.04 -27.85
N ASP A 267 3.62 -28.87 -28.49
CA ASP A 267 2.52 -28.18 -29.15
C ASP A 267 2.28 -28.59 -30.61
N ARG A 268 3.33 -29.08 -31.30
CA ARG A 268 3.45 -29.33 -32.76
C ARG A 268 2.14 -29.50 -33.55
N ASP A 269 1.33 -30.51 -33.24
CA ASP A 269 0.13 -30.87 -34.00
C ASP A 269 -1.19 -30.36 -33.40
N SER A 270 -1.12 -29.59 -32.31
CA SER A 270 -2.28 -29.20 -31.47
C SER A 270 -2.66 -27.72 -31.53
N VAL A 271 -1.80 -26.86 -32.10
CA VAL A 271 -1.94 -25.39 -32.03
C VAL A 271 -1.51 -24.74 -33.34
N SER A 272 -2.38 -23.93 -33.94
CA SER A 272 -2.10 -23.19 -35.17
C SER A 272 -2.17 -21.68 -34.90
N VAL A 273 -1.05 -20.99 -35.09
CA VAL A 273 -0.88 -19.56 -34.81
C VAL A 273 -0.17 -18.85 -35.97
N ASP A 274 -0.24 -17.52 -35.99
CA ASP A 274 0.35 -16.70 -37.07
C ASP A 274 1.76 -16.21 -36.73
N MET A 275 2.12 -16.20 -35.44
CA MET A 275 3.43 -15.75 -34.93
C MET A 275 3.66 -16.20 -33.48
N VAL A 276 4.94 -16.27 -33.11
CA VAL A 276 5.41 -16.54 -31.75
C VAL A 276 6.05 -15.28 -31.17
N ALA A 277 5.90 -15.07 -29.87
CA ALA A 277 6.48 -13.96 -29.12
C ALA A 277 6.89 -14.40 -27.71
N GLY A 278 7.73 -13.61 -27.06
CA GLY A 278 8.00 -13.70 -25.62
C GLY A 278 7.44 -12.48 -24.89
N ILE A 279 6.91 -12.66 -23.68
CA ILE A 279 6.60 -11.52 -22.79
C ILE A 279 7.93 -10.89 -22.32
N PRO A 280 8.21 -9.60 -22.62
CA PRO A 280 9.55 -9.06 -22.37
C PRO A 280 9.88 -8.79 -20.88
N ASP A 281 11.07 -9.11 -20.38
CA ASP A 281 12.25 -9.59 -21.12
C ASP A 281 12.53 -11.09 -20.93
N SER A 282 12.08 -11.68 -19.82
CA SER A 282 12.40 -13.07 -19.45
C SER A 282 11.72 -14.12 -20.34
N GLY A 283 10.55 -13.81 -20.90
CA GLY A 283 9.88 -14.65 -21.90
C GLY A 283 10.56 -14.67 -23.28
N VAL A 284 11.53 -13.78 -23.56
CA VAL A 284 12.14 -13.64 -24.90
C VAL A 284 12.92 -14.89 -25.32
N GLY A 285 13.85 -15.38 -24.51
CA GLY A 285 14.61 -16.61 -24.83
C GLY A 285 13.73 -17.85 -24.98
N HIS A 286 12.71 -17.96 -24.13
CA HIS A 286 11.69 -19.03 -24.24
C HIS A 286 10.91 -18.93 -25.56
N GLY A 287 10.52 -17.71 -25.97
CA GLY A 287 9.82 -17.48 -27.24
C GLY A 287 10.70 -17.68 -28.48
N LEU A 288 11.99 -17.35 -28.41
CA LEU A 288 12.96 -17.58 -29.49
C LEU A 288 13.17 -19.09 -29.71
N GLY A 289 13.42 -19.85 -28.64
CA GLY A 289 13.56 -21.30 -28.70
C GLY A 289 12.31 -22.00 -29.23
N TYR A 290 11.12 -21.58 -28.78
CA TYR A 290 9.84 -22.07 -29.29
C TYR A 290 9.71 -21.80 -30.79
N ALA A 291 9.97 -20.55 -31.22
CA ALA A 291 9.85 -20.14 -32.62
C ALA A 291 10.80 -20.94 -33.53
N SER A 292 12.04 -21.18 -33.07
CA SER A 292 13.05 -21.93 -33.83
C SER A 292 12.68 -23.40 -34.01
N GLU A 293 12.20 -24.09 -32.98
CA GLU A 293 11.76 -25.49 -33.07
C GLU A 293 10.46 -25.64 -33.88
N ALA A 294 9.51 -24.71 -33.70
CA ALA A 294 8.23 -24.72 -34.42
C ALA A 294 8.36 -24.28 -35.90
N GLY A 295 9.52 -23.78 -36.33
CA GLY A 295 9.69 -23.17 -37.66
C GLY A 295 8.86 -21.90 -37.89
N MET A 296 8.45 -21.23 -36.80
CA MET A 296 7.50 -20.12 -36.82
C MET A 296 8.19 -18.75 -36.69
N PRO A 297 7.60 -17.66 -37.22
CA PRO A 297 8.22 -16.33 -37.12
C PRO A 297 8.14 -15.77 -35.70
N TYR A 298 9.31 -15.61 -35.06
CA TYR A 298 9.40 -14.78 -33.84
C TYR A 298 9.15 -13.31 -34.17
N ARG A 299 8.27 -12.67 -33.39
CA ARG A 299 7.83 -11.28 -33.55
C ARG A 299 7.65 -10.62 -32.17
N ARG A 300 7.45 -9.30 -32.15
CA ARG A 300 7.34 -8.51 -30.90
C ARG A 300 6.05 -7.67 -30.86
N PRO A 301 4.87 -8.29 -30.63
CA PRO A 301 3.62 -7.57 -30.42
C PRO A 301 3.66 -6.64 -29.21
N PHE A 302 4.55 -6.90 -28.24
CA PHE A 302 4.92 -5.96 -27.18
C PHE A 302 6.40 -5.59 -27.26
N VAL A 303 6.69 -4.31 -27.04
CA VAL A 303 8.03 -3.76 -26.81
C VAL A 303 8.07 -3.19 -25.40
N LYS A 304 9.14 -3.49 -24.65
CA LYS A 304 9.31 -2.98 -23.30
C LYS A 304 9.81 -1.53 -23.32
N TYR A 305 9.15 -0.63 -22.60
CA TYR A 305 9.60 0.74 -22.45
C TYR A 305 10.61 0.84 -21.31
N THR A 306 11.87 0.51 -21.62
CA THR A 306 12.99 0.51 -20.67
C THR A 306 13.55 1.88 -20.27
N PRO A 307 13.52 2.98 -21.08
CA PRO A 307 14.25 4.21 -20.76
C PRO A 307 13.89 4.88 -19.42
N THR A 308 12.65 4.77 -18.96
CA THR A 308 12.17 5.41 -17.72
C THR A 308 11.80 4.42 -16.62
N TRP A 309 11.83 3.11 -16.88
CA TRP A 309 11.23 2.10 -16.00
C TRP A 309 12.15 0.87 -15.78
N PRO A 310 13.31 1.05 -15.13
CA PRO A 310 14.21 -0.05 -14.76
C PRO A 310 13.52 -1.09 -13.86
N ARG A 311 14.09 -2.30 -13.77
CA ARG A 311 13.54 -3.41 -12.96
C ARG A 311 13.46 -3.04 -11.47
N SER A 312 14.42 -2.23 -11.01
CA SER A 312 14.57 -1.76 -9.63
C SER A 312 13.50 -0.77 -9.18
N PHE A 313 12.82 -0.07 -10.09
CA PHE A 313 11.73 0.85 -9.71
C PHE A 313 10.41 0.09 -9.54
N MET A 314 9.99 -0.08 -8.28
CA MET A 314 8.68 -0.62 -7.88
C MET A 314 7.97 0.34 -6.92
N PRO A 315 6.93 1.07 -7.39
CA PRO A 315 6.15 1.98 -6.55
C PRO A 315 5.63 1.33 -5.26
N PRO A 316 5.46 2.09 -4.16
CA PRO A 316 4.75 1.64 -2.96
C PRO A 316 3.26 1.34 -3.22
N MET A 317 2.53 2.24 -3.88
CA MET A 317 1.10 2.05 -4.18
C MET A 317 0.84 0.97 -5.24
N GLN A 318 -0.15 0.11 -5.00
CA GLN A 318 -0.51 -0.99 -5.90
C GLN A 318 -1.04 -0.50 -7.26
N ALA A 319 -1.91 0.53 -7.27
CA ALA A 319 -2.41 1.11 -8.52
C ALA A 319 -1.28 1.74 -9.36
N THR A 320 -0.25 2.31 -8.73
CA THR A 320 0.93 2.83 -9.45
C THR A 320 1.81 1.69 -9.95
N ARG A 321 1.89 0.54 -9.27
CA ARG A 321 2.52 -0.67 -9.84
C ARG A 321 1.78 -1.16 -11.09
N GLU A 322 0.46 -1.15 -11.06
CA GLU A 322 -0.38 -1.57 -12.20
C GLU A 322 -0.29 -0.58 -13.38
N LEU A 323 -0.27 0.73 -13.11
CA LEU A 323 -0.01 1.75 -14.12
C LEU A 323 1.41 1.64 -14.69
N VAL A 324 2.44 1.47 -13.84
CA VAL A 324 3.83 1.25 -14.28
C VAL A 324 3.98 -0.06 -15.04
N ALA A 325 3.28 -1.13 -14.68
CA ALA A 325 3.24 -2.38 -15.45
C ALA A 325 2.58 -2.16 -16.83
N ARG A 326 1.49 -1.40 -16.90
CA ARG A 326 0.83 -1.00 -18.16
C ARG A 326 1.74 -0.15 -19.05
N MET A 327 2.50 0.79 -18.47
CA MET A 327 3.48 1.62 -19.17
C MET A 327 4.74 0.86 -19.59
N LYS A 328 5.17 -0.16 -18.81
CA LYS A 328 6.34 -0.99 -19.11
C LYS A 328 6.18 -1.79 -20.41
N LEU A 329 4.96 -2.10 -20.88
CA LEU A 329 4.72 -2.84 -22.13
C LEU A 329 3.88 -2.02 -23.13
N ILE A 330 4.53 -1.60 -24.23
CA ILE A 330 3.93 -0.86 -25.35
C ILE A 330 3.53 -1.87 -26.45
N PRO A 331 2.27 -1.87 -26.91
CA PRO A 331 1.76 -2.74 -27.96
C PRO A 331 2.12 -2.22 -29.35
N VAL A 332 2.44 -3.12 -30.28
CA VAL A 332 2.58 -2.85 -31.72
C VAL A 332 1.32 -3.36 -32.41
N LYS A 333 0.35 -2.47 -32.66
CA LYS A 333 -1.01 -2.82 -33.10
C LYS A 333 -1.01 -3.61 -34.42
N GLU A 334 -0.10 -3.26 -35.30
CA GLU A 334 0.13 -3.83 -36.62
C GLU A 334 0.57 -5.31 -36.55
N MET A 335 1.10 -5.73 -35.39
CA MET A 335 1.46 -7.12 -35.07
C MET A 335 0.38 -7.85 -34.25
N ILE A 336 -0.76 -7.23 -33.96
CA ILE A 336 -1.83 -7.78 -33.11
C ILE A 336 -3.14 -7.96 -33.89
N ILE A 337 -3.54 -6.96 -34.69
CA ILE A 337 -4.86 -6.93 -35.35
C ILE A 337 -5.08 -8.16 -36.23
N GLY A 338 -6.15 -8.91 -35.92
CA GLY A 338 -6.58 -10.11 -36.63
C GLY A 338 -5.69 -11.34 -36.45
N LYS A 339 -4.70 -11.30 -35.54
CA LYS A 339 -3.69 -12.37 -35.38
C LYS A 339 -4.01 -13.36 -34.28
N ARG A 340 -3.60 -14.61 -34.52
CA ARG A 340 -3.50 -15.70 -33.54
C ARG A 340 -2.07 -15.68 -32.98
N LEU A 341 -1.94 -15.36 -31.70
CA LEU A 341 -0.67 -15.03 -31.06
C LEU A 341 -0.28 -16.12 -30.05
N LEU A 342 0.92 -16.70 -30.16
CA LEU A 342 1.50 -17.51 -29.09
C LEU A 342 2.53 -16.69 -28.31
N PHE A 343 2.37 -16.65 -26.99
CA PHE A 343 3.31 -16.03 -26.07
C PHE A 343 3.96 -17.07 -25.16
N CYS A 344 5.29 -17.09 -25.16
CA CYS A 344 6.07 -17.70 -24.08
C CYS A 344 6.24 -16.70 -22.93
N GLU A 345 6.17 -17.22 -21.72
CA GLU A 345 6.31 -16.48 -20.45
C GLU A 345 7.21 -17.30 -19.51
N ASP A 346 7.91 -16.69 -18.56
CA ASP A 346 8.75 -17.47 -17.64
C ASP A 346 7.92 -18.29 -16.63
N SER A 347 6.88 -17.69 -16.05
CA SER A 347 6.11 -18.26 -14.95
C SER A 347 4.78 -17.52 -14.74
N ILE A 348 3.84 -18.13 -14.02
CA ILE A 348 2.59 -17.47 -13.61
C ILE A 348 2.46 -17.53 -12.09
N VAL A 349 2.94 -16.47 -11.42
CA VAL A 349 2.85 -16.33 -9.96
C VAL A 349 1.43 -15.96 -9.52
N ARG A 350 1.00 -14.69 -9.71
CA ARG A 350 -0.33 -14.19 -9.33
C ARG A 350 -1.33 -14.08 -10.50
N GLY A 351 -0.84 -14.10 -11.74
CA GLY A 351 -1.65 -13.96 -12.97
C GLY A 351 -2.25 -12.57 -13.24
N THR A 352 -2.36 -11.66 -12.27
CA THR A 352 -3.07 -10.38 -12.41
C THR A 352 -2.51 -9.47 -13.51
N GLN A 353 -1.20 -9.22 -13.52
CA GLN A 353 -0.55 -8.42 -14.57
C GLN A 353 -0.68 -9.09 -15.96
N LEU A 354 -0.55 -10.42 -16.02
CA LEU A 354 -0.66 -11.17 -17.27
C LEU A 354 -2.08 -11.09 -17.84
N LYS A 355 -3.12 -11.19 -17.00
CA LYS A 355 -4.53 -10.99 -17.38
C LYS A 355 -4.75 -9.63 -18.06
N GLU A 356 -4.23 -8.54 -17.47
CA GLU A 356 -4.35 -7.20 -18.06
C GLU A 356 -3.58 -7.09 -19.39
N THR A 357 -2.42 -7.73 -19.51
CA THR A 357 -1.66 -7.81 -20.77
C THR A 357 -2.43 -8.57 -21.86
N ILE A 358 -3.08 -9.68 -21.50
CA ILE A 358 -3.93 -10.49 -22.40
C ILE A 358 -5.19 -9.71 -22.81
N ARG A 359 -5.88 -9.06 -21.86
CA ARG A 359 -7.06 -8.23 -22.13
C ARG A 359 -6.75 -7.16 -23.19
N ARG A 360 -5.60 -6.48 -23.05
CA ARG A 360 -5.12 -5.49 -24.04
C ARG A 360 -4.89 -6.08 -25.43
N LEU A 361 -4.46 -7.34 -25.56
CA LEU A 361 -4.29 -7.96 -26.88
C LEU A 361 -5.63 -8.08 -27.62
N TYR A 362 -6.69 -8.53 -26.95
CA TYR A 362 -8.03 -8.58 -27.53
C TYR A 362 -8.62 -7.18 -27.78
N GLU A 363 -8.34 -6.20 -26.92
CA GLU A 363 -8.71 -4.78 -27.16
C GLU A 363 -8.06 -4.18 -28.42
N TYR A 364 -6.84 -4.64 -28.78
CA TYR A 364 -6.20 -4.30 -30.06
C TYR A 364 -6.52 -5.30 -31.18
N GLY A 365 -7.55 -6.14 -31.02
CA GLY A 365 -8.10 -7.00 -32.07
C GLY A 365 -7.35 -8.30 -32.32
N ALA A 366 -6.62 -8.85 -31.34
CA ALA A 366 -6.13 -10.24 -31.42
C ALA A 366 -7.31 -11.20 -31.63
N LYS A 367 -7.14 -12.21 -32.50
CA LYS A 367 -8.14 -13.26 -32.75
C LYS A 367 -8.08 -14.33 -31.67
N GLU A 368 -6.88 -14.80 -31.36
CA GLU A 368 -6.61 -15.87 -30.39
C GLU A 368 -5.31 -15.54 -29.65
N VAL A 369 -5.22 -15.88 -28.35
CA VAL A 369 -4.04 -15.67 -27.50
C VAL A 369 -3.72 -16.96 -26.76
N HIS A 370 -2.60 -17.59 -27.11
CA HIS A 370 -2.12 -18.83 -26.51
C HIS A 370 -0.93 -18.53 -25.60
N MET A 371 -0.90 -19.15 -24.41
CA MET A 371 0.09 -18.84 -23.37
C MET A 371 0.89 -20.08 -22.97
N ARG A 372 2.22 -19.97 -22.95
CA ARG A 372 3.17 -21.05 -22.64
C ARG A 372 4.18 -20.64 -21.57
N PRO A 373 3.84 -20.84 -20.27
CA PRO A 373 4.78 -20.66 -19.18
C PRO A 373 5.89 -21.72 -19.23
N ALA A 374 7.15 -21.29 -19.16
CA ALA A 374 8.34 -22.12 -19.27
C ALA A 374 8.73 -22.88 -17.98
N CYS A 375 7.83 -22.90 -16.99
CA CYS A 375 7.87 -23.79 -15.84
C CYS A 375 6.51 -24.48 -15.62
N PRO A 376 6.41 -25.51 -14.78
CA PRO A 376 5.13 -26.01 -14.27
C PRO A 376 4.35 -24.95 -13.45
N PRO A 377 3.08 -25.19 -13.09
CA PRO A 377 2.35 -24.34 -12.16
C PRO A 377 3.07 -24.19 -10.81
N LEU A 378 3.13 -22.97 -10.26
CA LEU A 378 3.72 -22.71 -8.95
C LEU A 378 2.70 -23.05 -7.86
N VAL A 379 2.89 -24.19 -7.18
CA VAL A 379 1.98 -24.73 -6.16
C VAL A 379 2.49 -24.45 -4.73
N PHE A 380 3.78 -24.19 -4.55
CA PHE A 380 4.40 -23.93 -3.23
C PHE A 380 5.25 -22.66 -3.23
N GLY A 381 5.21 -21.89 -2.15
CA GLY A 381 6.14 -20.82 -1.84
C GLY A 381 7.54 -21.36 -1.50
N CYS A 382 8.59 -20.63 -1.87
CA CYS A 382 9.96 -21.06 -1.62
C CYS A 382 10.36 -20.85 -0.14
N PRO A 383 10.82 -21.88 0.59
CA PRO A 383 11.34 -21.70 1.93
C PRO A 383 12.82 -21.25 1.96
N PHE A 384 13.52 -21.32 0.82
CA PHE A 384 14.96 -21.04 0.73
C PHE A 384 15.29 -19.61 0.31
N LEU A 385 14.45 -18.97 -0.52
CA LEU A 385 14.77 -17.74 -1.25
C LEU A 385 13.55 -16.82 -1.43
N ASN A 386 13.74 -15.53 -1.14
CA ASN A 386 12.72 -14.49 -1.26
C ASN A 386 12.49 -14.07 -2.74
N PHE A 387 11.85 -14.97 -3.49
CA PHE A 387 11.49 -14.82 -4.91
C PHE A 387 10.13 -14.11 -5.15
N SER A 388 9.36 -13.83 -4.10
CA SER A 388 8.04 -13.20 -4.25
C SER A 388 7.70 -12.40 -3.00
N ARG A 389 7.08 -11.24 -3.18
CA ARG A 389 6.45 -10.46 -2.08
C ARG A 389 5.09 -11.04 -1.66
N SER A 390 4.83 -12.31 -2.01
CA SER A 390 3.75 -13.10 -1.43
C SER A 390 4.00 -13.33 0.05
N ARG A 391 2.95 -13.11 0.87
CA ARG A 391 2.93 -13.48 2.28
C ARG A 391 2.07 -14.73 2.54
N SER A 392 1.57 -15.40 1.48
CA SER A 392 0.69 -16.56 1.58
C SER A 392 0.73 -17.43 0.32
N GLU A 393 0.70 -18.74 0.48
CA GLU A 393 0.45 -19.70 -0.61
C GLU A 393 -0.78 -19.31 -1.45
N MET A 394 -1.78 -18.70 -0.83
CA MET A 394 -3.01 -18.26 -1.48
C MET A 394 -2.86 -17.04 -2.40
N ASP A 395 -1.65 -16.52 -2.62
CA ASP A 395 -1.37 -15.63 -3.75
C ASP A 395 -1.06 -16.36 -5.05
N LEU A 396 -0.65 -17.63 -5.01
CA LEU A 396 -0.28 -18.39 -6.20
C LEU A 396 -1.53 -18.71 -7.03
N ALA A 397 -1.48 -18.47 -8.33
CA ALA A 397 -2.62 -18.66 -9.25
C ALA A 397 -3.15 -20.11 -9.22
N ALA A 398 -2.23 -21.07 -9.08
CA ALA A 398 -2.53 -22.50 -8.89
C ALA A 398 -3.24 -22.77 -7.55
N ARG A 399 -2.70 -22.32 -6.40
CA ARG A 399 -3.35 -22.49 -5.09
C ARG A 399 -4.72 -21.80 -5.04
N ARG A 400 -4.88 -20.62 -5.66
CA ARG A 400 -6.19 -19.98 -5.86
C ARG A 400 -7.11 -20.83 -6.72
N ALA A 401 -6.62 -21.48 -7.78
CA ALA A 401 -7.43 -22.37 -8.63
C ALA A 401 -7.89 -23.62 -7.88
N ILE A 402 -6.98 -24.30 -7.19
CA ILE A 402 -7.27 -25.44 -6.30
C ILE A 402 -8.38 -25.08 -5.30
N LYS A 403 -8.27 -23.95 -4.59
CA LYS A 403 -9.31 -23.53 -3.62
C LYS A 403 -10.69 -23.27 -4.25
N GLU A 404 -10.76 -22.81 -5.50
CA GLU A 404 -12.03 -22.61 -6.21
C GLU A 404 -12.66 -23.92 -6.72
N LEU A 405 -11.86 -24.99 -6.87
CA LEU A 405 -12.34 -26.32 -7.24
C LEU A 405 -12.77 -27.13 -6.00
N GLU A 406 -12.01 -27.01 -4.91
CA GLU A 406 -12.11 -27.83 -3.70
C GLU A 406 -12.94 -27.19 -2.57
N GLY A 407 -13.15 -25.87 -2.62
CA GLY A 407 -13.84 -25.09 -1.57
C GLY A 407 -13.06 -24.92 -0.26
N GLN A 408 -11.98 -25.67 -0.03
CA GLN A 408 -11.20 -25.68 1.23
C GLN A 408 -9.69 -25.60 0.99
N ASP A 409 -8.93 -25.21 2.03
CA ASP A 409 -7.47 -25.01 1.93
C ASP A 409 -6.64 -26.29 2.09
N ALA A 410 -7.20 -27.30 2.78
CA ALA A 410 -6.59 -28.59 3.07
C ALA A 410 -6.94 -29.62 1.97
N VAL A 411 -6.01 -29.81 1.03
CA VAL A 411 -6.20 -30.59 -0.20
C VAL A 411 -4.94 -31.42 -0.48
N ARG A 412 -5.08 -32.60 -1.10
CA ARG A 412 -3.93 -33.38 -1.60
C ARG A 412 -3.31 -32.68 -2.80
N LEU A 413 -2.18 -32.00 -2.59
CA LEU A 413 -1.54 -31.21 -3.65
C LEU A 413 -0.82 -32.06 -4.70
N ASP A 414 -0.50 -33.32 -4.40
CA ASP A 414 0.27 -34.21 -5.27
C ASP A 414 -0.40 -34.41 -6.65
N GLU A 415 -1.71 -34.61 -6.64
CA GLU A 415 -2.54 -34.80 -7.85
C GLU A 415 -2.48 -33.54 -8.73
N TYR A 416 -2.59 -32.35 -8.12
CA TYR A 416 -2.42 -31.04 -8.76
C TYR A 416 -0.97 -30.71 -9.20
N THR A 417 0.01 -31.55 -8.89
CA THR A 417 1.40 -31.42 -9.37
C THR A 417 1.78 -32.51 -10.38
N THR A 418 0.87 -33.45 -10.63
CA THR A 418 1.05 -34.56 -11.57
C THR A 418 0.38 -34.17 -12.89
N GLU A 419 1.18 -33.82 -13.90
CA GLU A 419 0.68 -33.42 -15.23
C GLU A 419 -0.20 -34.51 -15.85
N GLY A 420 -1.29 -34.13 -16.53
CA GLY A 420 -2.23 -35.06 -17.14
C GLY A 420 -3.19 -35.74 -16.15
N SER A 421 -3.12 -35.43 -14.85
CA SER A 421 -4.18 -35.79 -13.92
C SER A 421 -5.41 -34.88 -14.14
N GLU A 422 -6.62 -35.40 -13.86
CA GLU A 422 -7.86 -34.64 -13.96
C GLU A 422 -7.83 -33.37 -13.09
N ALA A 423 -7.27 -33.46 -11.89
CA ALA A 423 -7.06 -32.33 -10.98
C ALA A 423 -6.10 -31.29 -11.56
N TYR A 424 -4.98 -31.71 -12.15
CA TYR A 424 -4.00 -30.82 -12.76
C TYR A 424 -4.60 -30.06 -13.96
N GLU A 425 -5.26 -30.76 -14.88
CA GLU A 425 -5.85 -30.11 -16.06
C GLU A 425 -7.02 -29.18 -15.66
N ALA A 426 -7.90 -29.59 -14.73
CA ALA A 426 -8.95 -28.73 -14.19
C ALA A 426 -8.41 -27.45 -13.53
N MET A 427 -7.26 -27.54 -12.85
CA MET A 427 -6.54 -26.38 -12.32
C MET A 427 -5.99 -25.49 -13.44
N VAL A 428 -5.39 -26.06 -14.48
CA VAL A 428 -4.87 -25.30 -15.64
C VAL A 428 -6.00 -24.59 -16.38
N ASP A 429 -7.12 -25.26 -16.65
CA ASP A 429 -8.32 -24.67 -17.26
C ASP A 429 -8.92 -23.57 -16.41
N ARG A 430 -8.93 -23.73 -15.07
CA ARG A 430 -9.38 -22.67 -14.15
C ARG A 430 -8.47 -21.44 -14.22
N ILE A 431 -7.16 -21.61 -14.36
CA ILE A 431 -6.23 -20.49 -14.56
C ILE A 431 -6.43 -19.88 -15.96
N ALA A 432 -6.57 -20.70 -17.01
CA ALA A 432 -6.80 -20.24 -18.38
C ALA A 432 -8.06 -19.37 -18.48
N THR A 433 -9.15 -19.84 -17.88
CA THR A 433 -10.43 -19.12 -17.77
C THR A 433 -10.26 -17.77 -17.07
N ARG A 434 -9.54 -17.71 -15.94
CA ARG A 434 -9.28 -16.45 -15.24
C ARG A 434 -8.44 -15.48 -16.06
N LEU A 435 -7.46 -15.97 -16.83
CA LEU A 435 -6.58 -15.17 -17.68
C LEU A 435 -7.22 -14.76 -19.02
N CYS A 436 -8.30 -15.45 -19.42
CA CYS A 436 -9.02 -15.26 -20.69
C CYS A 436 -8.17 -15.60 -21.93
N VAL A 437 -7.29 -16.61 -21.83
CA VAL A 437 -6.49 -17.12 -22.98
C VAL A 437 -7.27 -18.16 -23.78
N THR A 438 -6.94 -18.28 -25.07
CA THR A 438 -7.49 -19.33 -25.96
C THR A 438 -6.98 -20.71 -25.58
N THR A 439 -5.67 -20.86 -25.29
CA THR A 439 -5.14 -22.07 -24.63
C THR A 439 -4.01 -21.72 -23.67
N LEU A 440 -3.98 -22.36 -22.50
CA LEU A 440 -2.88 -22.35 -21.55
C LEU A 440 -2.23 -23.73 -21.53
N ARG A 441 -0.90 -23.80 -21.57
CA ARG A 441 -0.17 -25.07 -21.37
C ARG A 441 1.18 -24.76 -20.73
N TYR A 442 1.40 -25.32 -19.55
CA TYR A 442 2.65 -25.18 -18.80
C TYR A 442 3.71 -26.18 -19.30
N GLN A 443 4.97 -25.81 -19.08
CA GLN A 443 6.13 -26.68 -19.27
C GLN A 443 6.09 -27.90 -18.33
N ARG A 444 6.57 -29.05 -18.80
CA ARG A 444 6.67 -30.25 -17.95
C ARG A 444 7.83 -30.11 -16.97
N LEU A 445 7.72 -30.73 -15.79
CA LEU A 445 8.82 -30.71 -14.83
C LEU A 445 10.06 -31.45 -15.37
N GLY A 446 9.87 -32.58 -16.06
CA GLY A 446 10.95 -33.33 -16.72
C GLY A 446 11.67 -32.50 -17.78
N ASP A 447 10.93 -32.03 -18.79
CA ASP A 447 11.42 -31.19 -19.89
C ASP A 447 12.19 -29.94 -19.39
N MET A 448 11.75 -29.32 -18.29
CA MET A 448 12.44 -28.19 -17.67
C MET A 448 13.77 -28.59 -17.01
N ILE A 449 13.86 -29.78 -16.41
CA ILE A 449 15.10 -30.33 -15.84
C ILE A 449 16.07 -30.72 -16.96
N GLU A 450 15.57 -31.36 -18.03
CA GLU A 450 16.35 -31.69 -19.23
C GLU A 450 16.90 -30.42 -19.90
N ALA A 451 16.08 -29.36 -20.00
CA ALA A 451 16.50 -28.06 -20.52
C ALA A 451 17.58 -27.39 -19.65
N ILE A 452 17.58 -27.59 -18.33
CA ILE A 452 18.68 -27.17 -17.44
C ILE A 452 19.92 -28.05 -17.65
N GLY A 453 19.76 -29.34 -17.96
CA GLY A 453 20.87 -30.26 -18.25
C GLY A 453 21.67 -30.70 -17.03
N LEU A 454 21.14 -30.53 -15.82
CA LEU A 454 21.75 -30.99 -14.57
C LEU A 454 20.99 -32.20 -14.00
N PRO A 455 21.68 -33.16 -13.33
CA PRO A 455 21.02 -34.29 -12.69
C PRO A 455 19.94 -33.86 -11.70
N ARG A 456 18.80 -34.56 -11.69
CA ARG A 456 17.62 -34.22 -10.88
C ARG A 456 18.00 -34.00 -9.42
N GLU A 457 18.83 -34.86 -8.85
CA GLU A 457 19.26 -34.85 -7.46
C GLU A 457 20.09 -33.62 -7.06
N LYS A 458 20.62 -32.85 -8.03
CA LYS A 458 21.29 -31.57 -7.77
C LYS A 458 20.35 -30.36 -7.75
N LEU A 459 19.07 -30.53 -8.11
CA LEU A 459 18.12 -29.43 -8.33
C LEU A 459 17.02 -29.34 -7.27
N CYS A 460 16.84 -28.15 -6.70
CA CYS A 460 15.68 -27.80 -5.90
C CYS A 460 14.48 -27.46 -6.80
N THR A 461 13.41 -28.27 -6.75
CA THR A 461 12.16 -28.06 -7.52
C THR A 461 10.96 -27.74 -6.64
N PHE A 462 11.20 -27.42 -5.37
CA PHE A 462 10.19 -27.29 -4.31
C PHE A 462 8.95 -26.46 -4.71
N CYS A 463 9.13 -25.34 -5.40
CA CYS A 463 8.05 -24.41 -5.74
C CYS A 463 6.96 -25.01 -6.66
N TRP A 464 7.27 -26.10 -7.36
CA TRP A 464 6.35 -26.78 -8.28
C TRP A 464 5.76 -28.07 -7.70
N ASN A 465 6.54 -28.85 -6.95
CA ASN A 465 6.13 -30.20 -6.50
C ASN A 465 6.49 -30.55 -5.06
N GLY A 466 6.94 -29.58 -4.26
CA GLY A 466 7.33 -29.78 -2.86
C GLY A 466 8.58 -30.63 -2.64
N CYS A 467 9.32 -31.01 -3.69
CA CYS A 467 10.53 -31.83 -3.58
C CYS A 467 11.82 -31.01 -3.47
N ASP A 468 12.64 -31.33 -2.46
CA ASP A 468 13.99 -30.82 -2.30
C ASP A 468 14.98 -31.95 -1.92
N PRO A 469 16.04 -32.20 -2.72
CA PRO A 469 17.15 -33.07 -2.36
C PRO A 469 17.78 -32.85 -0.97
N SER A 470 17.73 -31.65 -0.38
CA SER A 470 18.27 -31.42 0.98
C SER A 470 17.45 -32.08 2.10
N GLY A 471 16.17 -32.39 1.85
CA GLY A 471 15.24 -32.90 2.86
C GLY A 471 14.86 -31.90 3.97
N GLN A 472 15.37 -30.66 3.94
CA GLN A 472 15.12 -29.66 4.99
C GLN A 472 13.67 -29.18 5.05
N PHE A 473 12.93 -29.24 3.93
CA PHE A 473 11.50 -28.97 3.85
C PHE A 473 10.84 -29.90 2.82
N GLY A 474 9.58 -30.28 3.07
CA GLY A 474 8.74 -30.99 2.10
C GLY A 474 9.16 -32.45 1.88
N LYS A 475 9.03 -32.90 0.63
CA LYS A 475 9.45 -34.25 0.20
C LYS A 475 10.94 -34.24 -0.15
N GLY A 476 11.65 -35.32 0.15
CA GLY A 476 13.06 -35.48 -0.19
C GLY A 476 13.28 -35.76 -1.68
N LYS A 477 13.73 -36.98 -2.00
CA LYS A 477 13.91 -37.42 -3.40
C LYS A 477 12.59 -37.36 -4.17
N TYR A 478 12.71 -37.01 -5.45
CA TYR A 478 11.63 -37.06 -6.43
C TYR A 478 11.19 -38.50 -6.68
N ARG A 479 9.88 -38.75 -6.77
CA ARG A 479 9.29 -39.96 -7.35
C ARG A 479 8.73 -39.60 -8.74
N PRO A 480 9.07 -40.32 -9.82
CA PRO A 480 8.39 -40.21 -11.10
C PRO A 480 6.89 -40.52 -10.98
N ALA A 481 6.07 -39.94 -11.85
CA ALA A 481 4.62 -40.20 -11.87
C ALA A 481 4.30 -41.69 -12.12
N GLU A 482 5.15 -42.38 -12.87
CA GLU A 482 5.04 -43.81 -13.20
C GLU A 482 5.17 -44.71 -11.96
N GLU A 483 6.03 -44.38 -11.00
CA GLU A 483 6.12 -45.10 -9.71
C GLU A 483 4.86 -44.89 -8.85
N VAL A 484 4.28 -43.68 -8.88
CA VAL A 484 3.07 -43.33 -8.11
C VAL A 484 1.84 -44.04 -8.69
N ALA A 485 1.78 -44.22 -10.02
CA ALA A 485 0.72 -44.99 -10.67
C ALA A 485 0.77 -46.49 -10.28
N ALA A 486 1.97 -47.05 -10.09
CA ALA A 486 2.14 -48.45 -9.70
C ALA A 486 1.65 -48.75 -8.27
N GLU A 487 1.85 -47.86 -7.30
CA GLU A 487 1.35 -48.03 -5.93
C GLU A 487 -0.20 -47.94 -5.84
N GLY A 488 -0.87 -47.36 -6.84
CA GLY A 488 -2.34 -47.20 -6.88
C GLY A 488 -3.13 -48.45 -7.26
N ALA A 489 -2.49 -49.53 -7.73
CA ALA A 489 -3.14 -50.66 -8.39
C ALA A 489 -2.91 -52.01 -7.67
N GLY A 490 -3.16 -52.10 -6.35
CA GLY A 490 -2.69 -53.26 -5.57
C GLY A 490 -3.36 -53.64 -4.25
N SER A 491 -4.70 -53.73 -4.14
CA SER A 491 -5.32 -54.43 -2.98
C SER A 491 -6.78 -54.92 -3.16
N ALA A 492 -7.02 -55.87 -4.08
CA ALA A 492 -8.28 -56.64 -4.10
C ALA A 492 -8.11 -58.06 -4.69
N GLY A 493 -8.04 -59.09 -3.83
CA GLY A 493 -8.09 -60.50 -4.26
C GLY A 493 -7.19 -61.47 -3.49
N VAL A 494 -7.80 -62.33 -2.68
CA VAL A 494 -7.24 -63.51 -1.97
C VAL A 494 -8.41 -64.51 -1.89
N PRO A 495 -8.31 -65.79 -2.33
CA PRO A 495 -7.52 -66.80 -1.60
C PRO A 495 -6.90 -68.00 -2.38
N GLY A 496 -5.84 -68.57 -1.78
CA GLY A 496 -5.42 -69.99 -1.91
C GLY A 496 -4.54 -70.37 -3.13
N SER A 497 -3.75 -71.46 -3.08
CA SER A 497 -3.27 -72.26 -1.93
C SER A 497 -2.20 -73.29 -2.33
N ALA A 498 -1.15 -73.46 -1.50
CA ALA A 498 -0.18 -74.57 -1.43
C ALA A 498 0.82 -74.84 -2.60
N GLY A 499 2.09 -75.12 -2.25
CA GLY A 499 3.16 -75.57 -3.17
C GLY A 499 4.60 -75.37 -2.64
N VAL A 500 5.30 -76.46 -2.27
CA VAL A 500 6.67 -76.52 -1.67
C VAL A 500 7.29 -77.84 -2.21
N PRO A 501 8.58 -77.95 -2.67
CA PRO A 501 9.85 -77.71 -1.93
C PRO A 501 11.01 -77.06 -2.76
N GLY A 502 12.25 -76.84 -2.29
CA GLY A 502 12.88 -76.94 -0.95
C GLY A 502 14.44 -77.00 -1.01
N SER A 503 15.12 -77.03 0.16
CA SER A 503 16.60 -77.16 0.38
C SER A 503 17.51 -75.97 -0.04
N ALA A 504 18.67 -75.66 0.56
CA ALA A 504 19.25 -75.93 1.89
C ALA A 504 20.46 -74.97 2.18
N GLY A 505 20.80 -74.68 3.45
CA GLY A 505 21.99 -73.87 3.84
C GLY A 505 21.94 -73.29 5.27
N VAL A 506 23.09 -73.24 5.98
CA VAL A 506 23.26 -73.04 7.46
C VAL A 506 24.73 -72.60 7.75
N PRO A 507 25.15 -71.87 8.82
CA PRO A 507 24.57 -70.88 9.77
C PRO A 507 25.42 -69.54 9.75
N PRO A 508 25.70 -68.73 10.83
CA PRO A 508 25.13 -68.59 12.19
C PRO A 508 24.89 -67.16 12.78
N ALA A 509 24.04 -67.11 13.83
CA ALA A 509 24.06 -66.22 15.02
C ALA A 509 23.74 -64.70 14.86
N MET A 510 23.21 -63.97 15.86
CA MET A 510 22.92 -64.30 17.28
C MET A 510 21.80 -63.43 17.91
N GLN A 511 20.84 -64.04 18.65
CA GLN A 511 20.00 -63.49 19.77
C GLN A 511 19.14 -62.20 19.54
N ASP A 512 18.06 -61.85 20.26
CA ASP A 512 17.06 -62.44 21.20
C ASP A 512 15.96 -61.34 21.39
N ARG A 513 14.69 -61.45 21.84
CA ARG A 513 13.72 -62.46 22.35
C ARG A 513 12.28 -61.92 22.01
N LEU A 514 11.20 -62.71 21.82
CA LEU A 514 10.29 -63.35 22.80
C LEU A 514 9.75 -62.37 23.90
N CYS A 515 8.46 -62.28 24.25
CA CYS A 515 7.28 -63.17 24.12
C CYS A 515 5.95 -62.35 23.95
N ILE A 516 4.89 -62.80 23.24
CA ILE A 516 3.73 -63.64 23.70
C ILE A 516 2.97 -63.03 24.90
N ALA A 517 1.64 -62.86 24.96
CA ALA A 517 0.47 -62.88 24.04
C ALA A 517 -0.69 -62.14 24.79
N GLY A 518 -1.93 -61.88 24.35
CA GLY A 518 -2.86 -62.43 23.35
C GLY A 518 -4.26 -62.53 24.01
N GLY A 519 -5.36 -62.24 23.31
CA GLY A 519 -6.70 -62.29 23.92
C GLY A 519 -7.81 -61.56 23.15
N THR A 520 -8.62 -62.31 22.43
CA THR A 520 -9.87 -61.90 21.75
C THR A 520 -11.09 -62.48 22.51
N PRO A 521 -12.35 -62.33 22.03
CA PRO A 521 -13.09 -61.12 21.63
C PRO A 521 -14.50 -61.06 22.31
N ALA A 522 -15.30 -60.00 22.08
CA ALA A 522 -16.77 -60.07 21.91
C ALA A 522 -17.45 -58.70 21.65
N ALA A 523 -18.63 -58.74 21.04
CA ALA A 523 -19.66 -57.69 20.94
C ALA A 523 -21.05 -58.41 21.05
N PRO A 524 -22.24 -57.80 20.81
CA PRO A 524 -22.63 -56.38 20.70
C PRO A 524 -23.82 -56.05 21.66
N VAL A 525 -24.59 -54.96 21.43
CA VAL A 525 -26.07 -54.90 21.58
C VAL A 525 -26.62 -53.54 21.07
N GLN A 526 -27.92 -53.46 20.77
CA GLN A 526 -28.58 -52.35 20.06
C GLN A 526 -29.48 -51.45 20.94
N ALA A 527 -29.62 -50.19 20.50
CA ALA A 527 -30.83 -49.34 20.41
C ALA A 527 -31.95 -49.35 21.49
N GLY A 528 -32.43 -48.14 21.84
CA GLY A 528 -33.75 -47.92 22.47
C GLY A 528 -34.13 -46.44 22.61
N ARG A 529 -35.23 -46.01 21.98
CA ARG A 529 -35.91 -44.72 22.21
C ARG A 529 -37.28 -44.98 22.84
N LEU A 530 -37.78 -44.08 23.71
CA LEU A 530 -39.20 -43.69 23.75
C LEU A 530 -39.46 -42.48 24.67
N ARG A 531 -40.73 -42.04 24.80
CA ARG A 531 -41.16 -40.79 25.44
C ARG A 531 -42.12 -41.01 26.63
N SER A 532 -42.21 -40.00 27.49
CA SER A 532 -43.44 -39.39 28.07
C SER A 532 -43.70 -39.48 29.60
N GLN A 533 -44.07 -38.30 30.14
CA GLN A 533 -44.87 -37.94 31.33
C GLN A 533 -44.68 -38.66 32.70
N GLY A 534 -44.50 -37.87 33.77
CA GLY A 534 -44.89 -38.31 35.13
C GLY A 534 -44.32 -37.56 36.36
N ARG A 535 -44.98 -36.48 36.81
CA ARG A 535 -45.02 -35.94 38.21
C ARG A 535 -43.71 -35.83 39.06
N LEU A 536 -43.29 -34.61 39.39
CA LEU A 536 -43.35 -33.99 40.77
C LEU A 536 -42.58 -32.65 40.86
N ARG A 537 -43.04 -31.76 41.76
CA ARG A 537 -42.38 -30.64 42.51
C ARG A 537 -41.03 -30.05 42.02
N SER A 538 -40.73 -28.74 42.12
CA SER A 538 -41.47 -27.47 42.38
C SER A 538 -40.45 -26.31 42.36
N GLN A 539 -40.87 -25.07 42.04
CA GLN A 539 -40.09 -23.82 42.20
C GLN A 539 -39.90 -23.45 43.72
N PRO A 540 -39.17 -22.37 44.15
CA PRO A 540 -38.71 -21.17 43.40
C PRO A 540 -37.36 -20.46 43.76
N LEU A 541 -36.97 -19.54 42.87
CA LEU A 541 -36.34 -18.20 43.00
C LEU A 541 -35.45 -17.75 44.21
N ARG A 542 -34.52 -16.83 43.83
CA ARG A 542 -34.07 -15.55 44.48
C ARG A 542 -32.67 -15.45 45.14
N LEU A 543 -32.02 -14.34 44.74
CA LEU A 543 -30.97 -13.48 45.35
C LEU A 543 -30.62 -13.68 46.84
N PRO A 544 -29.38 -13.26 47.20
CA PRO A 544 -29.31 -12.07 48.05
C PRO A 544 -28.32 -10.96 47.60
N LEU A 545 -28.78 -9.72 47.78
CA LEU A 545 -28.01 -8.49 48.04
C LEU A 545 -27.86 -8.35 49.60
N PRO A 546 -27.02 -7.46 50.21
CA PRO A 546 -26.98 -6.02 49.90
C PRO A 546 -25.68 -5.24 50.20
N ARG A 547 -25.77 -3.91 50.08
CA ARG A 547 -24.82 -2.88 50.55
C ARG A 547 -25.09 -2.47 52.02
N LEU A 548 -24.17 -1.67 52.58
CA LEU A 548 -24.35 -0.42 53.39
C LEU A 548 -23.76 -0.36 54.81
N CYS A 549 -23.24 0.84 55.13
CA CYS A 549 -23.08 1.45 56.47
C CYS A 549 -22.01 0.89 57.42
N ARG A 550 -21.39 1.68 58.33
CA ARG A 550 -21.11 3.14 58.38
C ARG A 550 -20.14 3.45 59.56
N ARG A 551 -19.30 4.49 59.41
CA ARG A 551 -18.82 5.46 60.45
C ARG A 551 -17.78 5.08 61.56
N PHE A 552 -16.77 5.96 61.64
CA PHE A 552 -16.10 6.56 62.82
C PHE A 552 -14.95 5.86 63.58
N THR A 553 -14.13 6.73 64.21
CA THR A 553 -12.94 6.55 65.10
C THR A 553 -11.63 6.04 64.46
N SER A 554 -10.42 6.39 64.95
CA SER A 554 -9.79 7.70 65.28
C SER A 554 -8.39 7.49 65.89
N SER A 555 -7.34 8.20 65.42
CA SER A 555 -5.99 8.35 66.05
C SER A 555 -5.20 7.05 66.34
N SER A 556 -3.87 6.98 66.53
CA SER A 556 -2.67 7.80 66.23
C SER A 556 -1.43 6.91 66.55
N ALA A 557 -0.16 7.17 66.26
CA ALA A 557 0.60 8.32 65.74
C ALA A 557 1.78 7.75 64.85
N ASP A 558 2.98 8.30 64.62
CA ASP A 558 3.65 9.56 65.01
C ASP A 558 4.68 10.02 63.93
N SER A 559 5.96 10.23 64.31
CA SER A 559 7.02 11.00 63.62
C SER A 559 8.43 10.40 63.94
N PRO A 560 9.58 11.00 63.57
CA PRO A 560 9.87 12.16 62.70
C PRO A 560 11.01 11.93 61.66
N GLY A 561 11.38 12.96 60.87
CA GLY A 561 12.68 13.00 60.16
C GLY A 561 12.82 14.04 59.02
N ARG A 562 13.74 15.00 59.14
CA ARG A 562 14.13 15.99 58.09
C ARG A 562 15.51 16.62 58.37
N THR A 563 16.41 16.64 57.38
CA THR A 563 17.36 17.73 56.98
C THR A 563 18.21 17.21 55.80
N ARG A 564 18.46 17.89 54.67
CA ARG A 564 19.05 19.22 54.36
C ARG A 564 20.55 19.37 54.68
N LEU A 565 21.35 19.75 53.67
CA LEU A 565 22.16 20.99 53.69
C LEU A 565 22.66 21.42 52.28
N GLN A 566 23.32 22.58 52.21
CA GLN A 566 23.80 23.35 51.03
C GLN A 566 25.26 23.82 51.33
N PRO A 567 26.09 24.35 50.39
CA PRO A 567 26.03 25.74 49.82
C PRO A 567 26.27 25.79 48.28
N ALA A 568 26.01 26.82 47.46
CA ALA A 568 26.26 28.30 47.46
C ALA A 568 27.69 28.70 46.98
N CYS A 569 28.00 29.81 46.27
CA CYS A 569 27.23 30.85 45.52
C CYS A 569 28.22 31.80 44.76
N ILE A 570 27.77 32.99 44.29
CA ILE A 570 28.55 34.20 43.87
C ILE A 570 29.07 34.17 42.42
N CYS A 571 28.87 35.15 41.51
CA CYS A 571 27.99 36.35 41.40
C CYS A 571 27.90 36.75 39.87
N THR A 572 27.46 37.91 39.34
CA THR A 572 27.18 39.29 39.84
C THR A 572 26.12 40.01 38.93
N ASP A 573 25.98 41.33 39.10
CA ASP A 573 25.12 42.32 38.40
C ASP A 573 25.48 42.60 36.91
N SER A 574 24.72 43.35 36.10
CA SER A 574 24.09 44.68 36.36
C SER A 574 23.19 45.15 35.19
N LEU A 575 22.34 46.19 35.24
CA LEU A 575 21.73 47.03 36.30
C LEU A 575 20.59 47.92 35.69
N LEU A 576 19.76 48.59 36.53
CA LEU A 576 18.94 49.80 36.22
C LEU A 576 17.87 49.70 35.08
N ARG A 577 16.59 50.12 35.16
CA ARG A 577 15.65 50.73 36.15
C ARG A 577 14.25 50.10 35.86
N GLY A 578 13.12 50.31 36.56
CA GLY A 578 12.68 51.13 37.70
C GLY A 578 11.20 51.54 37.49
N ALA A 579 10.35 51.79 38.50
CA ALA A 579 10.54 51.78 39.95
C ALA A 579 9.23 51.50 40.73
N SER A 580 9.35 50.84 41.89
CA SER A 580 8.56 50.94 43.16
C SER A 580 7.11 51.51 43.17
N VAL A 581 6.11 50.95 43.90
CA VAL A 581 6.01 50.90 45.38
C VAL A 581 4.87 49.96 45.90
N TRP A 582 5.20 49.05 46.85
CA TRP A 582 4.45 48.53 48.03
C TRP A 582 3.10 47.71 48.06
N CYS A 583 3.20 46.65 48.88
CA CYS A 583 2.26 46.13 49.93
C CYS A 583 1.14 45.09 49.65
N SER A 584 0.71 44.48 50.76
CA SER A 584 -0.09 43.24 50.86
C SER A 584 -1.23 43.33 51.90
N GLY A 585 -2.23 42.44 51.82
CA GLY A 585 -3.24 42.30 52.88
C GLY A 585 -4.33 41.26 52.62
N ARG A 586 -4.60 40.36 53.59
CA ARG A 586 -5.76 39.45 53.62
C ARG A 586 -6.90 40.05 54.45
N ARG A 587 -8.15 39.58 54.25
CA ARG A 587 -9.01 39.04 55.35
C ARG A 587 -10.33 38.40 54.84
N ARG A 588 -11.06 37.77 55.78
CA ARG A 588 -12.31 37.01 55.60
C ARG A 588 -13.56 37.86 55.80
N CYS A 589 -14.70 37.28 55.42
CA CYS A 589 -16.08 37.75 55.56
C CYS A 589 -16.48 38.21 56.98
N TYR A 590 -17.46 39.12 57.04
CA TYR A 590 -18.65 39.01 57.91
C TYR A 590 -19.85 39.66 57.18
N ALA A 591 -21.09 39.33 57.56
CA ALA A 591 -22.28 39.62 56.75
C ALA A 591 -23.28 40.57 57.44
N ARG A 592 -23.98 41.40 56.64
CA ARG A 592 -25.37 41.85 56.91
C ARG A 592 -26.05 42.49 55.69
N ARG A 593 -27.37 42.63 55.77
CA ARG A 593 -28.28 43.18 54.73
C ARG A 593 -28.05 44.68 54.48
N VAL A 594 -28.33 45.13 53.25
CA VAL A 594 -28.96 46.44 52.97
C VAL A 594 -30.04 46.21 51.90
N ASN A 595 -31.12 47.00 51.94
CA ASN A 595 -32.19 46.98 50.94
C ASN A 595 -32.59 48.43 50.59
N GLY A 596 -32.91 48.71 49.33
CA GLY A 596 -33.38 50.02 48.85
C GLY A 596 -32.27 51.00 48.45
N GLY A 597 -32.51 51.77 47.38
CA GLY A 597 -31.59 52.81 46.88
C GLY A 597 -31.65 53.01 45.36
N ARG A 598 -32.70 53.64 44.83
CA ARG A 598 -32.76 54.03 43.41
C ARG A 598 -31.88 55.26 43.15
N LEU A 599 -31.15 55.26 42.04
CA LEU A 599 -30.70 56.47 41.35
C LEU A 599 -31.25 56.50 39.92
N ARG A 600 -31.42 57.70 39.36
CA ARG A 600 -32.28 58.00 38.20
C ARG A 600 -31.43 58.70 37.13
N MET A 601 -31.35 58.13 35.93
CA MET A 601 -30.47 58.63 34.85
C MET A 601 -31.25 59.40 33.77
N GLU A 602 -30.60 60.41 33.19
CA GLU A 602 -31.20 61.45 32.34
C GLU A 602 -31.61 60.97 30.93
N ARG A 603 -32.72 61.50 30.41
CA ARG A 603 -33.34 61.09 29.13
C ARG A 603 -32.49 61.34 27.87
N LYS A 604 -31.47 62.22 27.91
CA LYS A 604 -30.63 62.55 26.74
C LYS A 604 -29.78 61.35 26.28
N TYR A 605 -29.13 60.64 27.21
CA TYR A 605 -28.30 59.48 26.88
C TYR A 605 -29.14 58.33 26.31
N LEU A 606 -30.34 58.10 26.85
CA LEU A 606 -31.23 57.03 26.43
C LEU A 606 -31.53 57.05 24.92
N ARG A 607 -31.62 58.23 24.28
CA ARG A 607 -31.82 58.32 22.83
C ARG A 607 -30.59 57.91 22.02
N LEU A 608 -29.38 58.28 22.43
CA LEU A 608 -28.17 57.78 21.76
C LEU A 608 -27.95 56.30 22.03
N THR A 609 -28.13 55.82 23.26
CA THR A 609 -27.97 54.40 23.58
C THR A 609 -29.00 53.52 22.87
N VAL A 610 -30.26 53.97 22.74
CA VAL A 610 -31.26 53.25 21.93
C VAL A 610 -30.92 53.31 20.44
N LEU A 611 -30.51 54.45 19.88
CA LEU A 611 -30.12 54.50 18.46
C LEU A 611 -28.90 53.61 18.17
N PHE A 612 -27.90 53.61 19.08
CA PHE A 612 -26.71 52.77 18.96
C PHE A 612 -27.02 51.29 19.18
N MET A 613 -27.94 50.92 20.09
CA MET A 613 -28.42 49.55 20.25
C MET A 613 -29.35 49.09 19.12
N VAL A 614 -30.11 49.97 18.47
CA VAL A 614 -30.87 49.64 17.26
C VAL A 614 -29.90 49.43 16.08
N LEU A 615 -28.87 50.27 15.94
CA LEU A 615 -27.82 50.05 14.94
C LEU A 615 -27.03 48.76 15.21
N LEU A 616 -26.68 48.47 16.47
CA LEU A 616 -26.07 47.18 16.85
C LEU A 616 -27.03 46.00 16.59
N ALA A 617 -28.32 46.12 16.88
CA ALA A 617 -29.29 45.06 16.60
C ALA A 617 -29.48 44.86 15.09
N MET A 618 -29.39 45.92 14.29
CA MET A 618 -29.42 45.86 12.82
C MET A 618 -28.11 45.28 12.23
N SER A 619 -26.98 45.37 12.95
CA SER A 619 -25.72 44.69 12.58
C SER A 619 -25.53 43.30 13.22
N VAL A 620 -26.36 42.93 14.20
CA VAL A 620 -26.39 41.60 14.86
C VAL A 620 -27.59 40.76 14.37
N LEU A 621 -28.47 41.35 13.56
CA LEU A 621 -29.06 40.68 12.40
C LEU A 621 -27.96 40.36 11.39
N GLU A 622 -27.08 39.42 11.74
CA GLU A 622 -26.37 38.63 10.74
C GLU A 622 -27.43 38.01 9.83
N SER A 623 -27.50 38.49 8.59
CA SER A 623 -28.33 37.85 7.58
C SER A 623 -27.78 36.44 7.39
N ARG A 624 -28.45 35.44 7.97
CA ARG A 624 -28.19 34.03 7.67
C ARG A 624 -28.23 33.90 6.15
N ALA A 625 -27.07 33.64 5.56
CA ALA A 625 -26.90 33.72 4.13
C ALA A 625 -27.62 32.52 3.48
N GLU A 626 -28.90 32.71 3.16
CA GLU A 626 -29.67 31.74 2.38
C GLU A 626 -28.93 31.43 1.07
N VAL A 627 -29.04 30.19 0.60
CA VAL A 627 -28.28 29.73 -0.57
C VAL A 627 -28.72 30.48 -1.82
N ARG A 628 -27.82 31.35 -2.32
CA ARG A 628 -27.96 32.14 -3.57
C ARG A 628 -27.79 31.30 -4.83
N GLY A 629 -28.29 30.07 -4.85
CA GLY A 629 -28.14 29.15 -5.98
C GLY A 629 -29.28 29.23 -7.01
N PRO A 630 -29.40 28.24 -7.92
CA PRO A 630 -28.60 27.01 -7.97
C PRO A 630 -27.10 27.28 -8.18
N ILE A 631 -26.27 26.44 -7.55
CA ILE A 631 -24.82 26.49 -7.72
C ILE A 631 -24.46 26.07 -9.15
N ARG A 632 -23.40 26.66 -9.72
CA ARG A 632 -22.93 26.42 -11.09
C ARG A 632 -21.43 26.15 -11.13
N VAL A 633 -20.92 25.63 -12.24
CA VAL A 633 -19.48 25.57 -12.53
C VAL A 633 -18.99 26.97 -12.96
N SER A 634 -17.77 27.34 -12.55
CA SER A 634 -17.13 28.62 -12.92
C SER A 634 -16.81 28.68 -14.42
N ALA A 635 -16.75 29.88 -14.99
CA ALA A 635 -16.47 30.08 -16.42
C ALA A 635 -15.06 29.61 -16.88
N ASP A 636 -14.14 29.39 -15.94
CA ASP A 636 -12.82 28.78 -16.18
C ASP A 636 -12.75 27.27 -15.84
N HIS A 637 -13.91 26.68 -15.51
CA HIS A 637 -14.11 25.27 -15.19
C HIS A 637 -13.24 24.71 -14.04
N ARG A 638 -12.74 25.58 -13.15
CA ARG A 638 -11.92 25.18 -11.99
C ARG A 638 -12.71 25.01 -10.69
N TYR A 639 -13.78 25.78 -10.48
CA TYR A 639 -14.46 25.86 -9.20
C TYR A 639 -15.98 26.02 -9.36
N PHE A 640 -16.69 26.24 -8.25
CA PHE A 640 -18.13 26.45 -8.22
C PHE A 640 -18.46 27.91 -7.95
N VAL A 641 -19.60 28.38 -8.46
CA VAL A 641 -20.12 29.73 -8.20
C VAL A 641 -21.60 29.72 -7.82
N ASP A 642 -22.06 30.75 -7.13
CA ASP A 642 -23.48 30.99 -6.90
C ASP A 642 -24.18 31.60 -8.14
N ALA A 643 -25.47 31.90 -8.05
CA ALA A 643 -26.26 32.47 -9.15
C ALA A 643 -25.87 33.91 -9.52
N GLU A 644 -25.13 34.61 -8.65
CA GLU A 644 -24.55 35.94 -8.88
C GLU A 644 -23.10 35.86 -9.42
N ALA A 645 -22.60 34.64 -9.65
CA ALA A 645 -21.22 34.31 -10.03
C ALA A 645 -20.14 34.53 -8.95
N ASN A 646 -20.52 34.66 -7.67
CA ASN A 646 -19.57 34.70 -6.56
C ASN A 646 -18.93 33.30 -6.33
N PRO A 647 -17.63 33.18 -6.00
CA PRO A 647 -16.99 31.89 -5.73
C PRO A 647 -17.61 31.13 -4.55
N PHE A 648 -18.14 29.93 -4.81
CA PHE A 648 -18.71 29.03 -3.82
C PHE A 648 -17.65 28.02 -3.35
N PHE A 649 -17.31 28.05 -2.05
CA PHE A 649 -16.41 27.06 -1.46
C PHE A 649 -17.18 25.76 -1.16
N TRP A 650 -16.84 24.65 -1.83
CA TRP A 650 -17.37 23.33 -1.46
C TRP A 650 -16.61 22.77 -0.24
N LEU A 651 -17.29 22.76 0.91
CA LEU A 651 -16.93 21.97 2.09
C LEU A 651 -18.11 21.06 2.41
N GLY A 652 -17.97 19.79 2.05
CA GLY A 652 -18.98 18.75 2.29
C GLY A 652 -18.89 18.13 3.70
N ASP A 653 -20.02 17.65 4.22
CA ASP A 653 -20.07 16.57 5.22
C ASP A 653 -21.03 15.46 4.74
N THR A 654 -20.80 14.23 5.17
CA THR A 654 -21.57 13.06 4.75
C THR A 654 -22.52 12.58 5.84
N ALA A 655 -23.82 12.56 5.52
CA ALA A 655 -24.90 12.00 6.33
C ALA A 655 -25.82 11.14 5.46
N TRP A 656 -25.31 10.00 4.98
CA TRP A 656 -26.05 9.09 4.10
C TRP A 656 -27.52 8.84 4.49
N PRO A 657 -27.87 8.53 5.76
CA PRO A 657 -29.25 8.28 6.16
C PRO A 657 -30.10 9.53 6.46
N LEU A 658 -29.67 10.76 6.12
CA LEU A 658 -30.32 12.03 6.49
C LEU A 658 -31.83 12.09 6.17
N PHE A 659 -32.27 11.53 5.05
CA PHE A 659 -33.68 11.53 4.62
C PHE A 659 -34.48 10.32 5.12
N VAL A 660 -33.83 9.40 5.84
CA VAL A 660 -34.36 8.07 6.17
C VAL A 660 -34.35 7.80 7.67
N GLN A 661 -33.19 7.77 8.33
CA GLN A 661 -33.12 7.40 9.76
C GLN A 661 -33.12 8.58 10.72
N TYR A 662 -32.66 9.77 10.29
CA TYR A 662 -32.64 10.95 11.15
C TYR A 662 -34.08 11.40 11.43
N ASN A 663 -34.48 11.45 12.70
CA ASN A 663 -35.75 12.10 13.04
C ASN A 663 -35.64 13.63 12.83
N LYS A 664 -36.77 14.33 12.69
CA LYS A 664 -36.80 15.78 12.41
C LYS A 664 -35.90 16.61 13.33
N ALA A 665 -35.92 16.37 14.64
CA ALA A 665 -35.11 17.13 15.59
C ALA A 665 -33.61 16.84 15.44
N GLN A 666 -33.23 15.59 15.13
CA GLN A 666 -31.84 15.21 14.84
C GLN A 666 -31.35 15.86 13.54
N ALA A 667 -32.14 15.81 12.46
CA ALA A 667 -31.80 16.44 11.19
C ALA A 667 -31.66 17.97 11.32
N GLU A 668 -32.59 18.63 12.01
CA GLU A 668 -32.46 20.06 12.30
C GLU A 668 -31.22 20.40 13.15
N ALA A 669 -30.90 19.59 14.17
CA ALA A 669 -29.74 19.82 15.04
C ALA A 669 -28.41 19.63 14.29
N TYR A 670 -28.30 18.56 13.50
CA TYR A 670 -27.16 18.29 12.64
C TYR A 670 -26.94 19.41 11.60
N LEU A 671 -27.98 19.78 10.84
CA LEU A 671 -27.88 20.84 9.82
C LEU A 671 -27.52 22.20 10.43
N ARG A 672 -28.06 22.56 11.61
CA ARG A 672 -27.64 23.76 12.36
C ARG A 672 -26.16 23.70 12.77
N ASN A 673 -25.69 22.57 13.29
CA ASN A 673 -24.30 22.41 13.74
C ASN A 673 -23.31 22.53 12.57
N ARG A 674 -23.62 21.89 11.43
CA ARG A 674 -22.79 21.96 10.22
C ARG A 674 -22.79 23.34 9.59
N ALA A 675 -23.93 24.02 9.53
CA ALA A 675 -24.01 25.43 9.09
C ALA A 675 -23.20 26.36 10.00
N ALA A 676 -23.29 26.22 11.33
CA ALA A 676 -22.53 27.02 12.29
C ALA A 676 -20.99 26.78 12.22
N LYS A 677 -20.57 25.65 11.64
CA LYS A 677 -19.17 25.33 11.31
C LYS A 677 -18.76 25.75 9.89
N GLY A 678 -19.68 26.28 9.08
CA GLY A 678 -19.39 26.68 7.71
C GLY A 678 -19.17 25.50 6.77
N PHE A 679 -19.75 24.32 7.03
CA PHE A 679 -20.01 23.35 5.96
C PHE A 679 -21.02 23.97 4.99
N THR A 680 -20.80 23.81 3.69
CA THR A 680 -21.64 24.41 2.64
C THR A 680 -22.47 23.39 1.89
N VAL A 681 -22.03 22.12 1.88
CA VAL A 681 -22.71 21.01 1.22
C VAL A 681 -22.89 19.87 2.21
N ILE A 682 -24.02 19.16 2.13
CA ILE A 682 -24.30 17.95 2.91
C ILE A 682 -24.75 16.85 1.96
N GLN A 683 -24.08 15.70 2.00
CA GLN A 683 -24.46 14.53 1.20
C GLN A 683 -25.46 13.64 1.95
N GLY A 684 -26.49 13.13 1.25
CA GLY A 684 -27.51 12.25 1.82
C GLY A 684 -28.31 11.51 0.74
N VAL A 685 -28.85 10.34 1.08
CA VAL A 685 -29.44 9.39 0.11
C VAL A 685 -30.94 9.22 0.31
N LEU A 686 -31.71 9.28 -0.79
CA LEU A 686 -33.16 9.01 -0.76
C LEU A 686 -33.44 7.51 -0.67
N ALA A 687 -32.97 6.74 -1.66
CA ALA A 687 -33.07 5.28 -1.64
C ALA A 687 -31.92 4.68 -0.81
N TRP A 688 -31.99 4.84 0.52
CA TRP A 688 -31.02 4.31 1.48
C TRP A 688 -31.47 2.98 2.09
N GLY A 689 -30.50 2.09 2.29
CA GLY A 689 -30.62 0.90 3.14
C GLY A 689 -29.80 1.08 4.41
N GLN A 690 -28.58 0.52 4.44
CA GLN A 690 -27.65 0.69 5.56
C GLN A 690 -26.18 0.94 5.16
N GLY A 691 -25.81 0.90 3.87
CA GLY A 691 -24.42 1.07 3.44
C GLY A 691 -23.57 -0.19 3.71
N THR A 692 -24.21 -1.36 3.79
CA THR A 692 -23.56 -2.64 4.09
C THR A 692 -23.26 -3.46 2.85
N GLY A 693 -23.91 -3.15 1.72
CA GLY A 693 -23.87 -3.96 0.50
C GLY A 693 -24.69 -5.26 0.59
N PHE A 694 -25.46 -5.43 1.66
CA PHE A 694 -26.36 -6.55 1.92
C PHE A 694 -27.76 -6.05 2.35
N GLU A 695 -28.20 -4.95 1.74
CA GLU A 695 -29.49 -4.31 2.01
C GLU A 695 -30.70 -5.20 1.65
N SER A 696 -31.88 -4.84 2.17
CA SER A 696 -33.15 -5.35 1.65
C SER A 696 -33.33 -4.94 0.18
N LYS A 697 -34.07 -5.75 -0.60
CA LYS A 697 -34.38 -5.46 -2.03
C LYS A 697 -34.92 -4.04 -2.26
N PHE A 698 -35.67 -3.49 -1.30
CA PHE A 698 -36.20 -2.13 -1.34
C PHE A 698 -35.59 -1.28 -0.22
N PRO A 699 -35.53 0.06 -0.39
CA PRO A 699 -35.05 0.99 0.64
C PRO A 699 -35.83 0.91 1.95
N MET A 700 -35.23 1.38 3.04
CA MET A 700 -35.93 1.52 4.31
C MET A 700 -36.94 2.69 4.23
N PRO A 701 -38.05 2.62 4.99
CA PRO A 701 -38.91 3.78 5.18
C PRO A 701 -38.21 4.88 5.98
N ASN A 702 -38.71 6.11 5.90
CA ASN A 702 -38.25 7.21 6.74
C ASN A 702 -38.60 7.00 8.24
N ALA A 703 -38.10 7.88 9.11
CA ALA A 703 -38.36 7.87 10.55
C ALA A 703 -39.85 8.07 10.95
N ALA A 704 -40.74 8.40 10.01
CA ALA A 704 -42.19 8.45 10.20
C ALA A 704 -42.91 7.16 9.71
N GLY A 705 -42.21 6.25 9.03
CA GLY A 705 -42.74 5.00 8.48
C GLY A 705 -43.11 5.06 6.99
N ASP A 706 -42.93 6.19 6.30
CA ASP A 706 -43.22 6.31 4.88
C ASP A 706 -42.16 5.59 4.03
N LYS A 707 -42.60 4.72 3.11
CA LYS A 707 -41.72 4.21 2.04
C LYS A 707 -41.43 5.31 1.01
N LEU A 708 -40.24 5.29 0.41
CA LEU A 708 -39.84 6.15 -0.72
C LEU A 708 -40.80 6.04 -1.94
N TRP A 709 -41.23 4.82 -2.24
CA TRP A 709 -42.07 4.48 -3.39
C TRP A 709 -43.36 3.77 -2.96
N LEU A 710 -44.47 4.12 -3.61
CA LEU A 710 -45.72 3.37 -3.53
C LEU A 710 -45.54 2.04 -4.28
N ASN A 711 -46.10 0.96 -3.72
CA ASN A 711 -46.03 -0.40 -4.27
C ASN A 711 -44.60 -0.87 -4.62
N ASP A 712 -43.58 -0.31 -3.94
CA ASP A 712 -42.16 -0.60 -4.14
C ASP A 712 -41.65 -0.35 -5.59
N ASN A 713 -42.30 0.55 -6.33
CA ASN A 713 -42.02 0.85 -7.74
C ASN A 713 -41.46 2.29 -7.92
N PRO A 714 -40.23 2.47 -8.45
CA PRO A 714 -39.64 3.80 -8.70
C PRO A 714 -40.46 4.75 -9.58
N ALA A 715 -41.32 4.22 -10.47
CA ALA A 715 -42.22 5.03 -11.30
C ALA A 715 -43.40 5.64 -10.50
N THR A 716 -43.59 5.28 -9.23
CA THR A 716 -44.63 5.83 -8.34
C THR A 716 -44.05 6.33 -7.00
N PRO A 717 -43.36 7.49 -6.97
CA PRO A 717 -42.89 8.13 -5.74
C PRO A 717 -44.00 8.43 -4.73
N ASN A 718 -43.71 8.26 -3.43
CA ASN A 718 -44.64 8.51 -2.35
C ASN A 718 -44.52 9.96 -1.82
N ASP A 719 -45.52 10.80 -2.10
CA ASP A 719 -45.55 12.19 -1.65
C ASP A 719 -45.43 12.37 -0.12
N ALA A 720 -45.86 11.40 0.70
CA ALA A 720 -45.71 11.50 2.15
C ALA A 720 -44.23 11.46 2.58
N TYR A 721 -43.44 10.53 2.03
CA TYR A 721 -41.99 10.50 2.19
C TYR A 721 -41.36 11.80 1.69
N PHE A 722 -41.75 12.26 0.50
CA PHE A 722 -41.13 13.44 -0.10
C PHE A 722 -41.48 14.76 0.60
N ARG A 723 -42.62 14.87 1.30
CA ARG A 723 -42.91 16.01 2.19
C ARG A 723 -41.93 16.13 3.37
N HIS A 724 -41.30 15.04 3.80
CA HIS A 724 -40.18 15.11 4.76
C HIS A 724 -38.90 15.65 4.08
N VAL A 725 -38.60 15.21 2.86
CA VAL A 725 -37.46 15.69 2.05
C VAL A 725 -37.59 17.18 1.75
N ASP A 726 -38.77 17.65 1.30
CA ASP A 726 -39.05 19.06 1.03
C ASP A 726 -38.77 19.94 2.26
N TYR A 727 -39.17 19.47 3.44
CA TYR A 727 -38.92 20.18 4.70
C TYR A 727 -37.42 20.29 5.00
N LEU A 728 -36.62 19.24 4.75
CA LEU A 728 -35.17 19.29 4.96
C LEU A 728 -34.45 20.14 3.90
N VAL A 729 -34.91 20.12 2.64
CA VAL A 729 -34.41 21.02 1.58
C VAL A 729 -34.58 22.48 1.98
N GLU A 730 -35.80 22.89 2.35
CA GLU A 730 -36.09 24.27 2.78
C GLU A 730 -35.36 24.63 4.09
N PHE A 731 -35.30 23.71 5.06
CA PHE A 731 -34.59 23.96 6.31
C PHE A 731 -33.08 24.18 6.09
N ALA A 732 -32.45 23.38 5.22
CA ALA A 732 -31.06 23.55 4.82
C ALA A 732 -30.85 24.88 4.08
N ARG A 733 -31.77 25.27 3.19
CA ARG A 733 -31.75 26.55 2.47
C ARG A 733 -31.70 27.74 3.44
N GLN A 734 -32.52 27.71 4.49
CA GLN A 734 -32.55 28.69 5.58
C GLN A 734 -31.32 28.67 6.51
N GLN A 735 -30.51 27.60 6.48
CA GLN A 735 -29.22 27.57 7.19
C GLN A 735 -28.03 27.94 6.28
N GLY A 736 -28.26 28.21 4.98
CA GLY A 736 -27.19 28.48 4.00
C GLY A 736 -26.48 27.22 3.48
N VAL A 737 -27.16 26.07 3.51
CA VAL A 737 -26.60 24.75 3.21
C VAL A 737 -27.22 24.14 1.93
N VAL A 738 -26.36 23.68 1.03
CA VAL A 738 -26.71 22.88 -0.16
C VAL A 738 -26.83 21.41 0.22
N LEU A 739 -27.86 20.73 -0.29
CA LEU A 739 -27.99 19.27 -0.20
C LEU A 739 -27.52 18.64 -1.50
N ALA A 740 -26.47 17.81 -1.41
CA ALA A 740 -26.01 16.93 -2.46
C ALA A 740 -26.78 15.60 -2.34
N ILE A 741 -27.93 15.54 -3.01
CA ILE A 741 -28.91 14.48 -2.86
C ILE A 741 -28.58 13.33 -3.82
N LEU A 742 -28.43 12.12 -3.27
CA LEU A 742 -28.35 10.90 -4.06
C LEU A 742 -29.78 10.39 -4.33
N PRO A 743 -30.26 10.31 -5.59
CA PRO A 743 -31.58 9.77 -5.90
C PRO A 743 -31.76 8.31 -5.45
N THR A 744 -30.64 7.58 -5.36
CA THR A 744 -30.54 6.19 -4.95
C THR A 744 -29.14 5.86 -4.45
N TRP A 745 -29.01 4.83 -3.62
CA TRP A 745 -27.75 4.10 -3.47
C TRP A 745 -27.54 3.14 -4.65
N GLY A 746 -26.30 2.89 -5.04
CA GLY A 746 -25.97 2.07 -6.22
C GLY A 746 -26.43 0.61 -6.11
N TYR A 747 -26.59 0.09 -4.89
CA TYR A 747 -27.15 -1.25 -4.63
C TYR A 747 -28.49 -1.49 -5.35
N TYR A 748 -29.37 -0.47 -5.35
CA TYR A 748 -30.71 -0.57 -5.96
C TYR A 748 -30.70 -0.52 -7.50
N VAL A 749 -29.56 -0.16 -8.10
CA VAL A 749 -29.31 -0.18 -9.56
C VAL A 749 -28.55 -1.45 -9.96
N ASN A 750 -27.41 -1.70 -9.32
CA ASN A 750 -26.45 -2.74 -9.71
C ASN A 750 -26.89 -4.15 -9.25
N ASP A 751 -27.18 -4.30 -7.96
CA ASP A 751 -27.29 -5.58 -7.26
C ASP A 751 -28.70 -6.14 -7.36
N VAL A 752 -29.69 -5.39 -6.87
CA VAL A 752 -31.10 -5.82 -6.81
C VAL A 752 -31.99 -5.25 -7.92
N ARG A 753 -31.46 -4.33 -8.74
CA ARG A 753 -32.04 -3.84 -10.00
C ARG A 753 -33.51 -3.42 -9.89
N VAL A 754 -33.81 -2.65 -8.85
CA VAL A 754 -35.14 -2.02 -8.66
C VAL A 754 -35.26 -0.78 -9.53
N ILE A 755 -34.18 -0.01 -9.65
CA ILE A 755 -34.04 1.03 -10.66
C ILE A 755 -33.37 0.40 -11.89
N THR A 756 -33.99 0.58 -13.06
CA THR A 756 -33.57 0.04 -14.36
C THR A 756 -33.73 1.12 -15.43
N SER A 757 -33.15 0.96 -16.63
CA SER A 757 -33.29 1.98 -17.69
C SER A 757 -34.74 2.24 -18.11
N GLN A 758 -35.66 1.29 -17.89
CA GLN A 758 -37.09 1.45 -18.16
C GLN A 758 -37.82 2.37 -17.15
N ASN A 759 -37.29 2.58 -15.94
CA ASN A 759 -37.93 3.41 -14.91
C ASN A 759 -37.08 4.59 -14.40
N ALA A 760 -35.76 4.55 -14.59
CA ALA A 760 -34.81 5.55 -14.12
C ALA A 760 -35.13 6.98 -14.57
N ARG A 761 -35.44 7.16 -15.87
CA ARG A 761 -35.78 8.48 -16.43
C ARG A 761 -37.09 9.04 -15.92
N THR A 762 -38.11 8.19 -15.75
CA THR A 762 -39.40 8.58 -15.17
C THR A 762 -39.24 9.02 -13.71
N TYR A 763 -38.43 8.29 -12.92
CA TYR A 763 -38.12 8.65 -11.53
C TYR A 763 -37.30 9.94 -11.45
N GLY A 764 -36.23 10.08 -12.26
CA GLY A 764 -35.43 11.29 -12.36
C GLY A 764 -36.23 12.51 -12.77
N ARG A 765 -37.13 12.39 -13.77
CA ARG A 765 -37.98 13.49 -14.23
C ARG A 765 -38.96 13.95 -13.15
N TRP A 766 -39.49 13.03 -12.34
CA TRP A 766 -40.33 13.39 -11.20
C TRP A 766 -39.54 14.15 -10.12
N LEU A 767 -38.33 13.70 -9.79
CA LEU A 767 -37.44 14.38 -8.84
C LEU A 767 -37.05 15.79 -9.31
N GLY A 768 -36.59 15.92 -10.56
CA GLY A 768 -36.25 17.21 -11.17
C GLY A 768 -37.44 18.17 -11.15
N GLN A 769 -38.63 17.71 -11.60
CA GLN A 769 -39.84 18.53 -11.63
C GLN A 769 -40.32 18.98 -10.24
N ARG A 770 -40.07 18.20 -9.17
CA ARG A 770 -40.37 18.59 -7.79
C ARG A 770 -39.40 19.65 -7.28
N TYR A 771 -38.10 19.49 -7.53
CA TYR A 771 -37.05 20.32 -6.95
C TYR A 771 -36.51 21.44 -7.86
N LYS A 772 -37.05 21.61 -9.07
CA LYS A 772 -36.61 22.62 -10.06
C LYS A 772 -36.48 24.08 -9.57
N ASN A 773 -37.16 24.44 -8.48
CA ASN A 773 -37.13 25.78 -7.88
C ASN A 773 -36.25 25.86 -6.62
N ALA A 774 -35.63 24.76 -6.17
CA ALA A 774 -34.91 24.68 -4.91
C ALA A 774 -33.45 25.12 -5.07
N THR A 775 -33.13 26.37 -4.72
CA THR A 775 -31.81 26.99 -4.95
C THR A 775 -30.62 26.27 -4.30
N ASN A 776 -30.86 25.25 -3.46
CA ASN A 776 -29.86 24.55 -2.67
C ASN A 776 -29.78 23.03 -2.94
N VAL A 777 -30.14 22.55 -4.13
CA VAL A 777 -30.00 21.13 -4.52
C VAL A 777 -28.85 20.93 -5.51
N ILE A 778 -28.10 19.84 -5.32
CA ILE A 778 -27.16 19.25 -6.29
C ILE A 778 -27.47 17.75 -6.35
N TRP A 779 -27.43 17.15 -7.53
CA TRP A 779 -27.71 15.72 -7.72
C TRP A 779 -26.43 14.89 -7.78
N VAL A 780 -26.47 13.71 -7.18
CA VAL A 780 -25.35 12.76 -7.15
C VAL A 780 -25.87 11.37 -7.53
N ASN A 781 -25.59 10.88 -8.73
CA ASN A 781 -25.90 9.50 -9.10
C ASN A 781 -24.89 8.52 -8.45
N GLY A 782 -25.14 7.20 -8.48
CA GLY A 782 -24.17 6.19 -8.02
C GLY A 782 -24.30 5.81 -6.55
N GLY A 783 -23.16 5.74 -5.84
CA GLY A 783 -23.05 5.28 -4.45
C GLY A 783 -22.54 3.84 -4.34
N ASP A 784 -21.30 3.68 -3.90
CA ASP A 784 -20.58 2.44 -3.58
C ASP A 784 -20.69 1.28 -4.58
N ARG A 785 -20.91 1.58 -5.86
CA ARG A 785 -20.90 0.59 -6.94
C ARG A 785 -20.10 1.01 -8.18
N ILE A 786 -19.67 -0.01 -8.92
CA ILE A 786 -18.96 0.14 -10.20
C ILE A 786 -20.01 0.43 -11.29
N ALA A 787 -19.85 1.50 -12.06
CA ALA A 787 -20.81 1.86 -13.10
C ALA A 787 -20.88 0.84 -14.26
N THR A 788 -19.81 0.09 -14.50
CA THR A 788 -19.63 -0.81 -15.65
C THR A 788 -20.71 -1.89 -15.76
N GLY A 789 -21.42 -1.88 -16.90
CA GLY A 789 -22.58 -2.73 -17.18
C GLY A 789 -23.92 -2.11 -16.78
N PHE A 790 -23.91 -0.90 -16.22
CA PHE A 790 -25.09 -0.17 -15.71
C PHE A 790 -25.09 1.32 -16.11
N GLU A 791 -24.14 1.76 -16.94
CA GLU A 791 -23.98 3.17 -17.33
C GLU A 791 -25.25 3.76 -17.96
N GLU A 792 -26.00 2.96 -18.72
CA GLU A 792 -27.30 3.35 -19.30
C GLU A 792 -28.33 3.74 -18.23
N VAL A 793 -28.38 3.03 -17.09
CA VAL A 793 -29.34 3.31 -16.01
C VAL A 793 -29.03 4.64 -15.34
N TYR A 794 -27.73 4.92 -15.10
CA TYR A 794 -27.28 6.20 -14.56
C TYR A 794 -27.43 7.36 -15.54
N ARG A 795 -27.26 7.11 -16.85
CA ARG A 795 -27.56 8.08 -17.93
C ARG A 795 -29.04 8.42 -18.00
N GLU A 796 -29.93 7.43 -18.07
CA GLU A 796 -31.37 7.66 -18.11
C GLU A 796 -31.88 8.37 -16.84
N LEU A 797 -31.31 8.07 -15.66
CA LEU A 797 -31.58 8.82 -14.43
C LEU A 797 -31.16 10.29 -14.53
N ALA A 798 -29.95 10.57 -15.00
CA ALA A 798 -29.44 11.93 -15.19
C ALA A 798 -30.25 12.72 -16.24
N LEU A 799 -30.57 12.11 -17.38
CA LEU A 799 -31.42 12.70 -18.42
C LEU A 799 -32.81 13.01 -17.87
N GLY A 800 -33.39 12.11 -17.05
CA GLY A 800 -34.64 12.38 -16.34
C GLY A 800 -34.55 13.62 -15.45
N LEU A 801 -33.51 13.71 -14.61
CA LEU A 801 -33.32 14.87 -13.73
C LEU A 801 -33.27 16.19 -14.53
N ARG A 802 -32.45 16.25 -15.60
CA ARG A 802 -32.34 17.41 -16.50
C ARG A 802 -33.65 17.74 -17.23
N GLU A 803 -34.44 16.74 -17.63
CA GLU A 803 -35.78 16.94 -18.22
C GLU A 803 -36.79 17.52 -17.21
N GLY A 804 -36.64 17.19 -15.92
CA GLY A 804 -37.52 17.67 -14.87
C GLY A 804 -37.23 19.10 -14.42
N ASP A 805 -35.96 19.50 -14.37
CA ASP A 805 -35.54 20.82 -13.90
C ASP A 805 -35.07 21.80 -15.00
N GLY A 806 -35.01 21.36 -16.26
CA GLY A 806 -34.51 22.16 -17.38
C GLY A 806 -32.99 22.33 -17.40
N GLY A 807 -32.26 21.51 -16.64
CA GLY A 807 -30.82 21.63 -16.43
C GLY A 807 -30.41 22.61 -15.33
N ALA A 808 -31.33 22.97 -14.44
CA ALA A 808 -31.11 23.99 -13.41
C ALA A 808 -30.04 23.62 -12.37
N HIS A 809 -29.95 22.35 -11.96
CA HIS A 809 -29.02 21.88 -10.95
C HIS A 809 -27.82 21.13 -11.54
N LEU A 810 -26.72 21.12 -10.79
CA LEU A 810 -25.54 20.31 -11.10
C LEU A 810 -25.81 18.83 -10.82
N ILE A 811 -25.23 17.96 -11.63
CA ILE A 811 -25.25 16.50 -11.49
C ILE A 811 -23.82 15.95 -11.54
N THR A 812 -23.50 15.05 -10.60
CA THR A 812 -22.27 14.25 -10.59
C THR A 812 -22.58 12.76 -10.36
N TYR A 813 -21.56 11.94 -10.14
CA TYR A 813 -21.67 10.51 -9.85
C TYR A 813 -20.70 10.11 -8.72
N HIS A 814 -21.23 9.59 -7.61
CA HIS A 814 -20.42 8.97 -6.56
C HIS A 814 -19.93 7.60 -7.03
N PRO A 815 -18.61 7.37 -7.11
CA PRO A 815 -18.03 6.10 -7.55
C PRO A 815 -18.04 5.06 -6.41
N CYS A 816 -17.10 4.11 -6.45
CA CYS A 816 -16.80 3.20 -5.34
C CYS A 816 -15.30 3.02 -5.13
N GLY A 817 -14.84 2.93 -3.88
CA GLY A 817 -13.50 2.59 -3.38
C GLY A 817 -12.32 2.77 -4.34
N SER A 818 -11.61 3.90 -4.24
CA SER A 818 -10.40 4.21 -5.03
C SER A 818 -10.66 4.42 -6.52
N ARG A 819 -11.72 5.15 -6.86
CA ARG A 819 -12.15 5.45 -8.25
C ARG A 819 -12.65 6.89 -8.41
N SER A 820 -12.90 7.27 -9.66
CA SER A 820 -13.49 8.54 -10.07
C SER A 820 -14.67 8.33 -11.02
N SER A 821 -15.67 9.22 -10.98
CA SER A 821 -16.70 9.31 -12.02
C SER A 821 -16.12 9.57 -13.42
N ALA A 822 -14.93 10.18 -13.50
CA ALA A 822 -14.25 10.44 -14.76
C ALA A 822 -13.89 9.15 -15.52
N GLN A 823 -13.78 8.01 -14.83
CA GLN A 823 -13.52 6.69 -15.43
C GLN A 823 -14.70 6.17 -16.27
N TYR A 824 -15.89 6.77 -16.13
CA TYR A 824 -17.15 6.26 -16.69
C TYR A 824 -17.91 7.32 -17.51
N PHE A 825 -17.90 8.57 -17.04
CA PHE A 825 -18.84 9.61 -17.49
C PHE A 825 -18.16 10.96 -17.79
N HIS A 826 -16.82 11.05 -17.84
CA HIS A 826 -16.15 12.35 -18.01
C HIS A 826 -16.61 13.11 -19.26
N ASN A 827 -16.82 12.40 -20.37
CA ASN A 827 -17.24 12.96 -21.65
C ASN A 827 -18.78 13.00 -21.81
N ASP A 828 -19.55 12.62 -20.80
CA ASP A 828 -20.99 12.77 -20.82
C ASP A 828 -21.38 14.23 -20.49
N ASP A 829 -22.26 14.82 -21.30
CA ASP A 829 -22.72 16.21 -21.13
C ASP A 829 -23.50 16.43 -19.82
N TRP A 830 -24.11 15.38 -19.25
CA TRP A 830 -24.90 15.52 -18.02
C TRP A 830 -24.05 15.65 -16.76
N LEU A 831 -22.78 15.23 -16.77
CA LEU A 831 -21.90 15.24 -15.59
C LEU A 831 -21.15 16.58 -15.51
N ASP A 832 -21.57 17.52 -14.66
CA ASP A 832 -20.94 18.86 -14.63
C ASP A 832 -19.55 18.86 -13.96
N PHE A 833 -19.34 17.99 -12.97
CA PHE A 833 -18.09 17.90 -12.21
C PHE A 833 -17.70 16.46 -11.88
N ASN A 834 -16.39 16.20 -11.79
CA ASN A 834 -15.84 14.89 -11.43
C ASN A 834 -15.92 14.69 -9.91
N MET A 835 -16.20 13.46 -9.47
CA MET A 835 -16.22 13.07 -8.05
C MET A 835 -15.40 11.81 -7.83
N ILE A 836 -14.57 11.83 -6.79
CA ILE A 836 -13.60 10.80 -6.42
C ILE A 836 -13.96 10.20 -5.07
N GLU A 837 -13.74 8.90 -4.90
CA GLU A 837 -13.68 8.24 -3.60
C GLU A 837 -12.31 7.57 -3.44
N THR A 838 -11.68 7.72 -2.27
CA THR A 838 -10.41 7.02 -1.95
C THR A 838 -10.51 5.96 -0.84
N TRP A 839 -11.58 5.94 -0.05
CA TRP A 839 -11.73 5.04 1.10
C TRP A 839 -10.43 4.93 1.94
N THR A 840 -9.82 3.74 2.05
CA THR A 840 -8.55 3.51 2.78
C THR A 840 -7.28 4.08 2.14
N GLU A 841 -7.31 4.52 0.87
CA GLU A 841 -6.11 4.91 0.12
C GLU A 841 -5.95 6.44 0.03
N TRP A 842 -6.03 7.13 1.17
CA TRP A 842 -5.96 8.61 1.25
C TRP A 842 -4.68 9.23 0.66
N SER A 843 -3.58 8.48 0.53
CA SER A 843 -2.37 8.91 -0.20
C SER A 843 -2.63 9.18 -1.69
N LYS A 844 -3.73 8.65 -2.26
CA LYS A 844 -4.13 8.88 -3.65
C LYS A 844 -4.92 10.18 -3.87
N ILE A 845 -5.40 10.85 -2.83
CA ILE A 845 -6.29 12.03 -2.96
C ILE A 845 -5.66 13.09 -3.86
N TYR A 846 -4.42 13.49 -3.57
CA TYR A 846 -3.71 14.50 -4.35
C TYR A 846 -3.50 14.10 -5.81
N PRO A 847 -2.86 12.95 -6.15
CA PRO A 847 -2.65 12.58 -7.55
C PRO A 847 -3.95 12.26 -8.30
N ALA A 848 -5.00 11.77 -7.65
CA ALA A 848 -6.29 11.53 -8.30
C ALA A 848 -6.97 12.85 -8.72
N ILE A 849 -7.03 13.84 -7.82
CA ILE A 849 -7.59 15.17 -8.13
C ILE A 849 -6.76 15.88 -9.20
N VAL A 850 -5.43 15.83 -9.12
CA VAL A 850 -4.56 16.40 -10.18
C VAL A 850 -4.84 15.72 -11.52
N THR A 851 -4.96 14.38 -11.57
CA THR A 851 -5.24 13.66 -12.81
C THR A 851 -6.56 14.09 -13.44
N ASP A 852 -7.63 14.13 -12.65
CA ASP A 852 -8.97 14.49 -13.14
C ASP A 852 -9.09 15.96 -13.54
N SER A 853 -8.37 16.87 -12.87
CA SER A 853 -8.39 18.32 -13.17
C SER A 853 -7.64 18.73 -14.44
N LEU A 854 -6.89 17.79 -15.02
CA LEU A 854 -6.15 17.90 -16.29
C LEU A 854 -6.90 17.29 -17.49
N LEU A 855 -8.06 16.66 -17.26
CA LEU A 855 -8.88 16.10 -18.34
C LEU A 855 -9.60 17.20 -19.15
N VAL A 856 -10.04 16.84 -20.35
CA VAL A 856 -10.72 17.72 -21.32
C VAL A 856 -12.01 17.03 -21.78
N PRO A 857 -13.19 17.67 -21.71
CA PRO A 857 -13.43 19.04 -21.25
C PRO A 857 -13.17 19.22 -19.75
N ARG A 858 -12.56 20.36 -19.38
CA ARG A 858 -12.21 20.61 -17.97
C ARG A 858 -13.47 20.67 -17.11
N LYS A 859 -13.41 20.02 -15.95
CA LYS A 859 -14.49 19.95 -14.95
C LYS A 859 -13.89 20.10 -13.56
N PRO A 860 -14.57 20.76 -12.59
CA PRO A 860 -14.14 20.77 -11.19
C PRO A 860 -14.06 19.34 -10.63
N VAL A 861 -13.30 19.14 -9.55
CA VAL A 861 -13.09 17.82 -8.96
C VAL A 861 -13.35 17.86 -7.44
N VAL A 862 -14.17 16.94 -6.95
CA VAL A 862 -14.53 16.82 -5.53
C VAL A 862 -14.07 15.45 -5.01
N LEU A 863 -13.34 15.41 -3.90
CA LEU A 863 -13.28 14.19 -3.08
C LEU A 863 -14.64 14.02 -2.41
N GLY A 864 -15.49 13.17 -3.00
CA GLY A 864 -16.84 12.88 -2.51
C GLY A 864 -16.80 12.08 -1.21
N GLU A 865 -15.85 11.16 -1.08
CA GLU A 865 -15.62 10.39 0.14
C GLU A 865 -14.14 10.02 0.34
N GLY A 866 -13.67 10.20 1.57
CA GLY A 866 -12.37 9.73 2.08
C GLY A 866 -12.57 8.86 3.33
N ALA A 867 -11.50 8.60 4.09
CA ALA A 867 -11.63 7.85 5.34
C ALA A 867 -12.22 8.73 6.46
N TYR A 868 -13.25 8.22 7.13
CA TYR A 868 -14.06 8.97 8.11
C TYR A 868 -13.42 9.03 9.50
N GLU A 869 -13.54 10.18 10.16
CA GLU A 869 -13.01 10.40 11.51
C GLU A 869 -13.59 9.38 12.52
N ASN A 870 -12.70 8.76 13.30
CA ASN A 870 -12.97 7.67 14.25
C ASN A 870 -13.49 6.35 13.65
N GLY A 871 -13.57 6.19 12.33
CA GLY A 871 -13.91 4.90 11.72
C GLY A 871 -12.90 3.82 12.08
N SER A 872 -13.36 2.58 12.29
CA SER A 872 -12.61 1.47 12.91
C SER A 872 -12.35 0.29 11.97
N GLU A 873 -12.99 0.30 10.80
CA GLU A 873 -12.83 -0.64 9.70
C GLU A 873 -11.49 -0.53 8.95
N TYR A 874 -10.74 0.56 9.18
CA TYR A 874 -9.58 0.90 8.38
C TYR A 874 -8.32 0.11 8.83
N PRO A 875 -7.62 -0.63 7.95
CA PRO A 875 -6.51 -1.51 8.32
C PRO A 875 -5.30 -0.84 9.01
N GLN A 876 -5.23 0.48 9.02
CA GLN A 876 -4.16 1.28 9.61
C GLN A 876 -4.50 1.79 11.03
N GLY A 877 -5.67 1.43 11.57
CA GLY A 877 -6.22 1.98 12.81
C GLY A 877 -7.15 3.18 12.57
N PRO A 878 -7.73 3.75 13.64
CA PRO A 878 -8.77 4.76 13.53
C PRO A 878 -8.26 6.08 12.95
N ILE A 879 -9.07 6.70 12.09
CA ILE A 879 -8.72 7.95 11.41
C ILE A 879 -8.68 9.10 12.41
N THR A 880 -7.48 9.63 12.62
CA THR A 880 -7.24 10.73 13.55
C THR A 880 -7.64 12.08 12.94
N PRO A 881 -7.90 13.10 13.77
CA PRO A 881 -8.14 14.47 13.31
C PRO A 881 -7.02 15.07 12.43
N LEU A 882 -5.80 14.56 12.52
CA LEU A 882 -4.66 14.91 11.65
C LEU A 882 -4.78 14.26 10.27
N ILE A 883 -5.22 13.00 10.18
CA ILE A 883 -5.45 12.34 8.88
C ILE A 883 -6.62 13.04 8.16
N VAL A 884 -7.71 13.38 8.85
CA VAL A 884 -8.77 14.25 8.32
C VAL A 884 -8.20 15.55 7.74
N ARG A 885 -7.39 16.26 8.54
CA ARG A 885 -6.78 17.54 8.16
C ARG A 885 -5.90 17.40 6.90
N ARG A 886 -5.10 16.32 6.81
CA ARG A 886 -4.31 15.98 5.62
C ARG A 886 -5.18 15.69 4.40
N GLN A 887 -6.22 14.87 4.53
CA GLN A 887 -7.15 14.57 3.42
C GLN A 887 -7.76 15.85 2.84
N ALA A 888 -8.20 16.77 3.71
CA ALA A 888 -8.78 18.04 3.32
C ALA A 888 -7.76 18.97 2.61
N TRP A 889 -6.58 19.17 3.19
CA TRP A 889 -5.52 19.99 2.59
C TRP A 889 -4.97 19.39 1.29
N TRP A 890 -4.80 18.07 1.19
CA TRP A 890 -4.41 17.43 -0.07
C TRP A 890 -5.48 17.54 -1.16
N SER A 891 -6.77 17.49 -0.78
CA SER A 891 -7.87 17.72 -1.73
C SER A 891 -7.80 19.13 -2.31
N PHE A 892 -7.64 20.13 -1.44
CA PHE A 892 -7.63 21.52 -1.85
C PHE A 892 -6.35 21.92 -2.61
N MET A 893 -5.18 21.52 -2.10
CA MET A 893 -3.88 21.86 -2.72
C MET A 893 -3.68 21.17 -4.08
N ALA A 894 -4.45 20.12 -4.39
CA ALA A 894 -4.51 19.51 -5.71
C ALA A 894 -5.39 20.29 -6.71
N GLY A 895 -6.09 21.35 -6.27
CA GLY A 895 -7.00 22.14 -7.10
C GLY A 895 -8.44 21.61 -7.11
N GLY A 896 -8.82 20.77 -6.15
CA GLY A 896 -10.18 20.25 -5.98
C GLY A 896 -10.81 20.64 -4.64
N PHE A 897 -11.88 19.93 -4.27
CA PHE A 897 -12.68 20.19 -3.08
C PHE A 897 -12.84 18.96 -2.20
N HIS A 898 -13.31 19.15 -0.97
CA HIS A 898 -13.35 18.11 0.06
C HIS A 898 -14.75 17.94 0.65
N THR A 899 -15.23 16.71 0.67
CA THR A 899 -16.25 16.25 1.61
C THR A 899 -15.55 15.53 2.77
N TYR A 900 -15.81 15.99 3.99
CA TYR A 900 -15.44 15.34 5.23
C TYR A 900 -16.49 14.26 5.58
N GLY A 901 -16.12 13.29 6.42
CA GLY A 901 -17.08 12.34 6.98
C GLY A 901 -16.66 11.86 8.36
N GLN A 902 -17.65 11.43 9.14
CA GLN A 902 -17.48 10.93 10.50
C GLN A 902 -18.30 9.65 10.65
N ASP A 903 -17.66 8.60 11.16
CA ASP A 903 -18.17 7.22 11.21
C ASP A 903 -19.60 7.06 11.76
N GLN A 904 -19.98 7.85 12.75
CA GLN A 904 -21.28 7.73 13.41
C GLN A 904 -22.40 8.52 12.71
N MET A 905 -22.10 9.34 11.69
CA MET A 905 -23.14 10.03 10.89
C MET A 905 -23.93 9.04 10.00
N TRP A 906 -23.31 7.92 9.62
CA TRP A 906 -23.98 6.87 8.85
C TRP A 906 -24.34 5.64 9.69
N ARG A 907 -23.52 5.29 10.71
CA ARG A 907 -23.81 4.16 11.61
C ARG A 907 -24.85 4.46 12.69
N MET A 908 -25.00 5.73 13.10
CA MET A 908 -25.97 6.20 14.11
C MET A 908 -25.98 5.38 15.42
N GLY A 909 -24.81 5.05 15.97
CA GLY A 909 -24.69 4.33 17.23
C GLY A 909 -25.27 5.11 18.44
N PRO A 910 -25.47 4.46 19.60
CA PRO A 910 -26.00 5.11 20.78
C PRO A 910 -25.18 6.34 21.21
N GLY A 911 -25.79 7.53 21.14
CA GLY A 911 -25.13 8.80 21.46
C GLY A 911 -24.33 9.43 20.31
N TRP A 912 -24.53 8.98 19.06
CA TRP A 912 -23.87 9.52 17.87
C TRP A 912 -23.93 11.06 17.74
N GLU A 913 -24.96 11.74 18.25
CA GLU A 913 -25.04 13.21 18.20
C GLU A 913 -23.85 13.90 18.92
N SER A 914 -23.24 13.24 19.89
CA SER A 914 -22.03 13.75 20.56
C SER A 914 -20.80 13.86 19.64
N THR A 915 -20.80 13.18 18.50
CA THR A 915 -19.68 13.17 17.55
C THR A 915 -19.71 14.34 16.56
N PHE A 916 -20.77 15.17 16.56
CA PHE A 916 -20.82 16.38 15.73
C PHE A 916 -19.60 17.29 15.96
N ASP A 917 -19.18 17.45 17.21
CA ASP A 917 -18.11 18.35 17.66
C ASP A 917 -16.74 17.66 17.76
N THR A 918 -16.51 16.62 16.95
CA THR A 918 -15.20 15.96 16.82
C THR A 918 -14.13 16.89 16.22
N PRO A 919 -12.84 16.75 16.58
CA PRO A 919 -11.83 17.75 16.24
C PRO A 919 -11.56 17.91 14.74
N GLY A 920 -11.68 16.84 13.93
CA GLY A 920 -11.52 16.90 12.48
C GLY A 920 -12.56 17.79 11.80
N ALA A 921 -13.81 17.79 12.27
CA ALA A 921 -14.84 18.76 11.84
C ALA A 921 -14.41 20.22 12.13
N GLY A 922 -13.74 20.45 13.27
CA GLY A 922 -13.11 21.73 13.61
C GLY A 922 -11.92 22.09 12.72
N HIS A 923 -11.09 21.11 12.33
CA HIS A 923 -9.95 21.34 11.45
C HIS A 923 -10.36 21.72 10.03
N VAL A 924 -11.37 21.08 9.45
CA VAL A 924 -11.86 21.46 8.11
C VAL A 924 -12.61 22.80 8.11
N THR A 925 -13.28 23.14 9.23
CA THR A 925 -13.79 24.50 9.50
C THR A 925 -12.66 25.54 9.46
N GLN A 926 -11.52 25.23 10.09
CA GLN A 926 -10.37 26.14 10.14
C GLN A 926 -9.65 26.24 8.79
N MET A 927 -9.57 25.15 8.02
CA MET A 927 -9.09 25.17 6.63
C MET A 927 -9.89 26.14 5.76
N ARG A 928 -11.23 26.06 5.79
CA ARG A 928 -12.10 26.98 5.01
C ARG A 928 -11.79 28.45 5.35
N LYS A 929 -11.75 28.80 6.64
CA LYS A 929 -11.44 30.17 7.12
C LYS A 929 -10.08 30.68 6.63
N ILE A 930 -9.06 29.82 6.61
CA ILE A 930 -7.73 30.19 6.10
C ILE A 930 -7.80 30.45 4.59
N LEU A 931 -8.42 29.56 3.82
CA LEU A 931 -8.51 29.66 2.36
C LEU A 931 -9.35 30.85 1.88
N GLU A 932 -10.49 31.14 2.54
CA GLU A 932 -11.30 32.32 2.25
C GLU A 932 -10.52 33.62 2.50
N SER A 933 -9.67 33.67 3.54
CA SER A 933 -8.79 34.82 3.82
C SER A 933 -7.69 35.06 2.78
N LEU A 934 -7.53 34.19 1.78
CA LEU A 934 -6.48 34.23 0.75
C LEU A 934 -7.02 34.37 -0.68
N HIS A 935 -8.34 34.55 -0.83
CA HIS A 935 -9.04 34.52 -2.13
C HIS A 935 -8.65 33.29 -2.95
N TRP A 936 -8.89 32.11 -2.37
CA TRP A 936 -8.42 30.79 -2.83
C TRP A 936 -8.65 30.49 -4.32
N TRP A 937 -9.69 31.04 -4.94
CA TRP A 937 -10.00 30.86 -6.36
C TRP A 937 -8.93 31.43 -7.29
N GLU A 938 -8.12 32.39 -6.84
CA GLU A 938 -6.97 32.90 -7.60
C GLU A 938 -5.74 31.98 -7.52
N LEU A 939 -5.72 30.97 -6.65
CA LEU A 939 -4.59 30.04 -6.53
C LEU A 939 -4.72 28.86 -7.50
N SER A 940 -3.59 28.24 -7.85
CA SER A 940 -3.53 26.98 -8.61
C SER A 940 -2.34 26.13 -8.14
N PRO A 941 -2.39 24.79 -8.26
CA PRO A 941 -1.28 23.92 -7.82
C PRO A 941 0.04 24.23 -8.54
N ASP A 942 1.13 24.37 -7.79
CA ASP A 942 2.50 24.55 -8.32
C ASP A 942 3.53 23.83 -7.43
N GLN A 943 3.65 22.52 -7.62
CA GLN A 943 4.64 21.68 -6.94
C GLN A 943 6.09 22.06 -7.28
N GLY A 944 6.34 22.78 -8.39
CA GLY A 944 7.67 23.29 -8.73
C GLY A 944 8.12 24.46 -7.84
N LEU A 945 7.31 24.87 -6.85
CA LEU A 945 7.77 25.77 -5.78
C LEU A 945 8.79 25.09 -4.85
N PHE A 946 8.77 23.75 -4.74
CA PHE A 946 9.80 23.02 -4.00
C PHE A 946 11.07 22.83 -4.84
N ALA A 947 12.22 23.21 -4.28
CA ALA A 947 13.53 22.72 -4.67
C ALA A 947 13.86 21.37 -4.01
N GLY A 948 13.23 21.06 -2.88
CA GLY A 948 13.43 19.82 -2.13
C GLY A 948 12.51 19.69 -0.92
N GLY A 949 12.41 18.48 -0.36
CA GLY A 949 11.56 18.21 0.81
C GLY A 949 10.07 17.98 0.51
N VAL A 950 9.71 17.57 -0.72
CA VAL A 950 8.32 17.26 -1.12
C VAL A 950 7.69 16.13 -0.30
N GLY A 951 8.50 15.27 0.33
CA GLY A 951 8.03 14.19 1.20
C GLY A 951 7.72 12.89 0.44
N ASN A 952 6.77 12.12 0.94
CA ASN A 952 6.35 10.82 0.38
C ASN A 952 4.81 10.70 0.34
N GLU A 953 4.27 9.62 -0.21
CA GLU A 953 2.82 9.40 -0.37
C GLU A 953 1.96 9.60 0.90
N ARG A 954 2.51 9.41 2.10
CA ARG A 954 1.80 9.51 3.39
C ARG A 954 2.03 10.84 4.12
N THR A 955 3.08 11.55 3.73
CA THR A 955 3.46 12.87 4.25
C THR A 955 3.85 13.75 3.07
N LEU A 956 2.93 13.88 2.11
CA LEU A 956 3.12 14.67 0.91
C LEU A 956 2.99 16.15 1.27
N ASN A 957 4.05 16.91 1.03
CA ASN A 957 4.02 18.35 1.11
C ASN A 957 3.52 18.90 -0.23
N THR A 958 2.70 19.95 -0.17
CA THR A 958 1.96 20.44 -1.34
C THR A 958 2.00 21.96 -1.41
N ALA A 959 1.87 22.51 -2.62
CA ALA A 959 1.98 23.95 -2.85
C ALA A 959 1.00 24.43 -3.93
N MET A 960 0.41 25.60 -3.68
CA MET A 960 -0.34 26.38 -4.66
C MET A 960 0.27 27.78 -4.80
N ARG A 961 0.14 28.38 -5.98
CA ARG A 961 0.61 29.74 -6.29
C ARG A 961 -0.43 30.49 -7.10
N SER A 962 -0.49 31.80 -6.92
CA SER A 962 -1.27 32.70 -7.78
C SER A 962 -0.60 32.83 -9.16
N PRO A 963 -1.34 32.78 -10.28
CA PRO A 963 -0.79 33.05 -11.62
C PRO A 963 -0.17 34.45 -11.78
N LYS A 964 -0.50 35.42 -10.92
CA LYS A 964 0.12 36.76 -10.90
C LYS A 964 1.55 36.74 -10.29
N GLY A 965 1.90 35.65 -9.59
CA GLY A 965 3.15 35.53 -8.83
C GLY A 965 3.18 36.30 -7.50
N ASP A 966 2.10 36.98 -7.12
CA ASP A 966 2.01 37.81 -5.91
C ASP A 966 2.01 37.00 -4.61
N ARG A 967 1.56 35.74 -4.63
CA ARG A 967 1.48 34.90 -3.42
C ARG A 967 1.49 33.40 -3.70
N ALA A 968 1.98 32.64 -2.72
CA ALA A 968 1.94 31.18 -2.69
C ALA A 968 1.58 30.65 -1.29
N LEU A 969 0.99 29.46 -1.23
CA LEU A 969 0.63 28.77 -0.01
C LEU A 969 1.17 27.33 -0.08
N VAL A 970 1.91 26.93 0.94
CA VAL A 970 2.51 25.59 1.07
C VAL A 970 1.91 24.88 2.27
N TYR A 971 1.58 23.60 2.15
CA TYR A 971 1.22 22.73 3.26
C TYR A 971 2.33 21.71 3.51
N LEU A 972 2.86 21.74 4.73
CA LEU A 972 3.80 20.76 5.27
C LEU A 972 3.00 19.76 6.10
N SER A 973 2.74 18.59 5.54
CA SER A 973 1.85 17.58 6.13
C SER A 973 2.44 16.87 7.36
N SER A 974 3.72 17.08 7.65
CA SER A 974 4.41 16.58 8.85
C SER A 974 5.42 17.61 9.39
N GLN A 975 6.00 17.30 10.55
CA GLN A 975 7.29 17.86 10.94
C GLN A 975 8.34 17.47 9.90
N CYS A 976 8.93 18.47 9.26
CA CYS A 976 9.93 18.32 8.20
C CYS A 976 10.69 19.65 7.97
N THR A 977 11.69 19.61 7.08
CA THR A 977 12.32 20.79 6.48
C THR A 977 12.13 20.72 4.97
N VAL A 978 11.75 21.85 4.36
CA VAL A 978 11.60 21.97 2.91
C VAL A 978 12.49 23.07 2.36
N PHE A 979 12.78 22.98 1.06
CA PHE A 979 13.55 23.96 0.31
C PHE A 979 12.63 24.53 -0.77
N LEU A 980 12.46 25.86 -0.81
CA LEU A 980 11.50 26.55 -1.68
C LEU A 980 12.20 27.57 -2.59
N ASN A 981 11.79 27.58 -3.86
CA ASN A 981 12.17 28.57 -4.88
C ASN A 981 11.42 29.89 -4.63
N VAL A 982 11.97 30.79 -3.80
CA VAL A 982 11.27 32.05 -3.46
C VAL A 982 11.29 33.07 -4.60
N ASP A 983 12.14 32.88 -5.60
CA ASP A 983 12.14 33.54 -6.90
C ASP A 983 10.83 33.36 -7.69
N LYS A 984 10.01 32.36 -7.36
CA LYS A 984 8.65 32.20 -7.92
C LYS A 984 7.64 33.26 -7.44
N ILE A 985 7.98 34.06 -6.43
CA ILE A 985 7.22 35.24 -6.03
C ILE A 985 7.74 36.46 -6.80
N SER A 986 6.89 37.10 -7.59
CA SER A 986 7.28 38.11 -8.59
C SER A 986 7.74 39.46 -8.00
N ASN A 987 7.36 39.75 -6.74
CA ASN A 987 7.84 40.89 -5.96
C ASN A 987 9.34 40.77 -5.63
N ARG A 988 10.00 41.90 -5.32
CA ARG A 988 11.42 41.94 -4.90
C ARG A 988 11.67 41.18 -3.58
N GLU A 989 10.69 41.24 -2.68
CA GLU A 989 10.72 40.62 -1.37
C GLU A 989 9.40 39.89 -1.10
N ALA A 990 9.47 38.80 -0.35
CA ALA A 990 8.34 38.00 0.09
C ALA A 990 8.31 37.98 1.63
N ARG A 991 7.17 38.37 2.21
CA ARG A 991 6.85 38.16 3.63
C ARG A 991 6.44 36.71 3.81
N ILE A 992 7.04 36.04 4.78
CA ILE A 992 6.82 34.61 5.02
C ILE A 992 6.17 34.43 6.39
N THR A 993 5.04 33.73 6.41
CA THR A 993 4.20 33.54 7.60
C THR A 993 3.83 32.07 7.77
N TRP A 994 4.21 31.48 8.90
CA TRP A 994 3.68 30.18 9.32
C TRP A 994 2.23 30.31 9.79
N ILE A 995 1.38 29.36 9.42
CA ILE A 995 0.01 29.23 9.94
C ILE A 995 -0.21 27.79 10.43
N ASN A 996 -0.70 27.63 11.65
CA ASN A 996 -1.09 26.33 12.18
C ASN A 996 -2.41 25.90 11.51
N PRO A 997 -2.46 24.76 10.80
CA PRO A 997 -3.65 24.33 10.07
C PRO A 997 -4.78 23.81 10.96
N ALA A 998 -4.51 23.51 12.23
CA ALA A 998 -5.51 23.07 13.21
C ALA A 998 -6.15 24.26 13.96
N THR A 999 -5.35 25.26 14.35
CA THR A 999 -5.78 26.36 15.24
C THR A 999 -5.92 27.72 14.53
N GLY A 1000 -5.30 27.89 13.36
CA GLY A 1000 -5.19 29.20 12.69
C GLY A 1000 -4.14 30.14 13.27
N GLU A 1001 -3.36 29.72 14.29
CA GLU A 1001 -2.27 30.49 14.88
C GLU A 1001 -1.27 30.93 13.80
N ARG A 1002 -0.99 32.25 13.70
CA ARG A 1002 -0.02 32.79 12.73
C ARG A 1002 1.28 33.20 13.43
N LYS A 1003 2.42 32.81 12.86
CA LYS A 1003 3.76 33.17 13.34
C LYS A 1003 4.62 33.65 12.17
N GLN A 1004 5.11 34.89 12.22
CA GLN A 1004 5.98 35.42 11.17
C GLN A 1004 7.32 34.67 11.14
N ALA A 1005 7.76 34.26 9.95
CA ALA A 1005 9.06 33.64 9.71
C ALA A 1005 10.12 34.70 9.31
N GLY A 1006 9.72 35.72 8.55
CA GLY A 1006 10.57 36.85 8.19
C GLY A 1006 10.07 37.63 6.96
N VAL A 1007 10.96 38.42 6.38
CA VAL A 1007 10.85 38.95 5.02
C VAL A 1007 12.15 38.57 4.30
N PHE A 1008 12.01 37.98 3.12
CA PHE A 1008 13.10 37.38 2.37
C PHE A 1008 13.15 38.02 0.98
N ARG A 1009 14.36 38.22 0.43
CA ARG A 1009 14.51 38.60 -0.98
C ARG A 1009 14.19 37.41 -1.87
N THR A 1010 13.66 37.70 -3.05
CA THR A 1010 13.30 36.69 -4.07
C THR A 1010 14.35 36.59 -5.18
N GLY A 1011 15.16 37.65 -5.36
CA GLY A 1011 16.06 37.81 -6.51
C GLY A 1011 15.44 38.58 -7.69
N ASN A 1012 14.12 38.78 -7.72
CA ASN A 1012 13.45 39.49 -8.80
C ASN A 1012 13.72 41.00 -8.74
N LEU A 1013 14.24 41.57 -9.84
CA LEU A 1013 14.56 43.00 -9.95
C LEU A 1013 13.94 43.61 -11.21
N ASN A 1014 13.03 44.57 -11.02
CA ASN A 1014 12.47 45.44 -12.06
C ASN A 1014 11.97 44.71 -13.32
N GLY A 1015 11.17 43.65 -13.15
CA GLY A 1015 10.54 42.94 -14.27
C GLY A 1015 11.50 42.10 -15.13
N LYS A 1016 12.72 41.85 -14.67
CA LYS A 1016 13.62 40.84 -15.24
C LYS A 1016 13.91 39.77 -14.20
N SER A 1017 13.61 38.52 -14.55
CA SER A 1017 14.12 37.35 -13.85
C SER A 1017 15.63 37.26 -14.11
N PHE A 1018 16.43 37.51 -13.08
CA PHE A 1018 17.88 37.29 -13.13
C PHE A 1018 18.17 35.81 -12.83
N PRO A 1019 19.10 35.16 -13.56
CA PRO A 1019 19.29 33.71 -13.48
C PRO A 1019 20.17 33.28 -12.29
N ASP A 1020 19.68 33.50 -11.06
CA ASP A 1020 20.20 32.92 -9.81
C ASP A 1020 19.01 32.45 -8.96
N GLY A 1021 18.75 31.14 -8.94
CA GLY A 1021 17.57 30.56 -8.28
C GLY A 1021 17.66 30.64 -6.75
N GLN A 1022 16.92 31.57 -6.13
CA GLN A 1022 16.96 31.78 -4.69
C GLN A 1022 16.14 30.71 -3.96
N THR A 1023 16.80 29.60 -3.63
CA THR A 1023 16.28 28.59 -2.71
C THR A 1023 16.40 29.07 -1.26
N GLN A 1024 15.31 29.01 -0.49
CA GLN A 1024 15.29 29.22 0.96
C GLN A 1024 14.76 27.98 1.67
N HIS A 1025 15.28 27.68 2.86
CA HIS A 1025 14.87 26.51 3.64
C HIS A 1025 13.94 26.90 4.80
N PHE A 1026 12.94 26.05 5.07
CA PHE A 1026 11.90 26.30 6.08
C PHE A 1026 11.56 25.00 6.82
N SER A 1027 11.60 25.03 8.16
CA SER A 1027 11.32 23.88 9.03
C SER A 1027 10.03 24.07 9.84
N THR A 1028 9.21 23.02 9.94
CA THR A 1028 7.94 23.02 10.68
C THR A 1028 8.11 23.57 12.12
N PRO A 1029 7.28 24.53 12.60
CA PRO A 1029 7.45 25.16 13.90
C PRO A 1029 7.28 24.23 15.12
N GLY A 1030 8.38 23.62 15.56
CA GLY A 1030 8.49 22.99 16.88
C GLY A 1030 7.50 21.86 17.12
N HIS A 1031 6.49 22.09 17.96
CA HIS A 1031 5.53 21.06 18.39
C HIS A 1031 4.31 20.90 17.47
N TRP A 1032 4.20 21.68 16.39
CA TRP A 1032 3.09 21.52 15.43
C TRP A 1032 3.24 20.20 14.66
N GLU A 1033 2.14 19.44 14.50
CA GLU A 1033 2.14 18.15 13.78
C GLU A 1033 2.35 18.31 12.28
N ASP A 1034 1.75 19.36 11.73
CA ASP A 1034 1.72 19.83 10.34
C ASP A 1034 1.65 21.37 10.35
N ALA A 1035 2.00 22.01 9.24
CA ALA A 1035 2.07 23.47 9.14
C ALA A 1035 1.68 23.98 7.76
N LEU A 1036 1.27 25.24 7.67
CA LEU A 1036 1.21 25.98 6.41
C LEU A 1036 2.30 27.05 6.40
N LEU A 1037 2.90 27.28 5.23
CA LEU A 1037 3.74 28.43 4.97
C LEU A 1037 3.08 29.30 3.90
N LEU A 1038 2.72 30.52 4.27
CA LEU A 1038 2.18 31.54 3.40
C LEU A 1038 3.33 32.46 2.95
N LEU A 1039 3.50 32.60 1.64
CA LEU A 1039 4.45 33.48 0.98
C LEU A 1039 3.66 34.63 0.33
N GLU A 1040 3.82 35.85 0.81
CA GLU A 1040 3.13 37.05 0.31
C GLU A 1040 4.15 38.04 -0.25
N GLY A 1041 4.00 38.42 -1.51
CA GLY A 1041 4.80 39.47 -2.13
C GLY A 1041 4.66 40.80 -1.39
N VAL A 1042 5.79 41.46 -1.14
CA VAL A 1042 5.81 42.80 -0.57
C VAL A 1042 5.93 43.79 -1.72
N ASP A 1043 4.87 44.58 -1.94
CA ASP A 1043 4.96 45.76 -2.78
C ASP A 1043 5.76 46.84 -2.05
N GLU A 1044 6.71 47.47 -2.74
CA GLU A 1044 7.23 48.76 -2.32
C GLU A 1044 6.10 49.79 -2.43
N ALA A 1045 5.48 50.09 -1.29
CA ALA A 1045 4.59 51.23 -1.18
C ALA A 1045 5.32 52.47 -1.71
N ARG A 1046 4.79 53.07 -2.79
CA ARG A 1046 5.32 54.30 -3.37
C ARG A 1046 5.43 55.36 -2.26
N LYS A 1047 6.65 55.78 -1.97
CA LYS A 1047 6.95 56.96 -1.15
C LYS A 1047 6.60 58.24 -1.91
#